data_AF-A0A540L982-F1
#
_entry.id   AF-A0A540L982-F1
#
_cell.length_a   1.000
_cell.length_b   1.000
_cell.length_c   1.000
_cell.angle_alpha   90.00
_cell.angle_beta   90.00
_cell.angle_gamma   90.00
#
_symmetry.space_group_name_H-M   'P 1'
#
loop_
_entity.id
_entity.type
_entity.pdbx_description
1 polymer ?
#
loop_
_entity_poly.entity_id
_entity_poly.type
_entity_poly.pdbx_seq_one_letter_code
_entity_poly.pdbx_strand_id
1 'polypeptide(L)'
;MRCYSLKEFPDEVNNLISLRHVYFDKSMKFPFGMGQLTDLRTLPHFSVGKERGRGIEDLDSLNQLKGELTLSKLEHVRDRDKARKAKLEDKKNLRHLRFVWTEDMSTTNNNDEDVLEGLQPHSEFESLVIEHFKGAKFPSWMMSRSLPLNNLKKIHLRRCNKCEGVPTLGHLPNLQHLRIDRMAELKCIGADFYGYNLVYNATRSRKETTTLFPALKQLSISECRELIEWMEAPKLSTEVFPCLEELHILNCPKLRNAPSHFPLLKDLWISSCDNVQPLKNITSRLTSLTSLTIDLNKKITSLPKGMLESNKNLTSVEILSCEKLACIAPNVLGCCTSLQKLHVYDCKKLRRLPDGIDTLPLLEKMTIRECPRLEFIPMTHGMASLRKLHIDSCGGLSGLPSGLQYCTSLQALSIMGCGNLTVIPVTHDLSSLRTLKIGDCEGLSCLPSGLEHFSSLQELSVWNCPIVTSIPISNGVPFTSLQVLEIENCMELSSFPALEFCPSLRKLMIRNCPKLAFISALSLTNPLPSSRSENFTSTSLDSLEYLSIRSCSNLHSIPDLDSFTSLRQLWIHNCERLEIRATSLCVSLEELKLTSLPKPESIPSLDNLTSLCMVAIYDCGNLKIFPRGLHCLTRLKTLTIGGFSEELDCFPDFPILSRLKRLTLRGWPKLKSLPQQIQHFTSLTHLCIMSFDGVEALPDWLGNLTYLWQLEIVNCKNLMYLPTVKAMQRLTNLLNLEIRCCPFLGERCTAETGSEWHKVSHILTFKVVDSESCRVLKLCDAST
;
A
#
# COMPACT_ATOMS: atom_id res chain seq x y z
N MET A 1 -21.92 -26.03 18.97
CA MET A 1 -20.48 -26.34 19.13
C MET A 1 -19.68 -25.53 18.10
N ARG A 2 -18.58 -24.87 18.48
CA ARG A 2 -17.68 -24.12 17.57
C ARG A 2 -16.30 -24.77 17.62
N CYS A 3 -15.91 -25.49 16.56
CA CYS A 3 -14.69 -26.29 16.51
C CYS A 3 -13.74 -25.74 15.45
N TYR A 4 -12.86 -24.81 15.81
CA TYR A 4 -11.92 -24.17 14.87
C TYR A 4 -10.50 -24.76 14.91
N SER A 5 -10.23 -25.71 15.82
CA SER A 5 -8.89 -26.28 16.04
C SER A 5 -8.84 -27.81 16.01
N LEU A 6 -9.97 -28.48 15.75
CA LEU A 6 -10.06 -29.94 15.67
C LEU A 6 -9.87 -30.39 14.21
N LYS A 7 -9.00 -31.38 13.99
CA LYS A 7 -8.79 -31.98 12.66
C LYS A 7 -9.93 -32.93 12.25
N GLU A 8 -10.55 -33.57 13.23
CA GLU A 8 -11.62 -34.56 13.06
C GLU A 8 -12.63 -34.45 14.22
N PHE A 9 -13.88 -34.82 13.98
CA PHE A 9 -14.90 -34.87 15.04
C PHE A 9 -14.78 -36.19 15.82
N PRO A 10 -15.09 -36.20 17.13
CA PRO A 10 -15.28 -37.45 17.86
C PRO A 10 -16.39 -38.29 17.23
N ASP A 11 -16.24 -39.62 17.21
CA ASP A 11 -17.22 -40.54 16.64
C ASP A 11 -18.57 -40.49 17.38
N GLU A 12 -18.56 -40.07 18.64
CA GLU A 12 -19.72 -40.00 19.53
C GLU A 12 -20.60 -38.76 19.32
N VAL A 13 -20.25 -37.85 18.39
CA VAL A 13 -21.05 -36.64 18.10
C VAL A 13 -22.48 -36.96 17.69
N ASN A 14 -22.70 -38.14 17.10
CA ASN A 14 -24.02 -38.64 16.72
C ASN A 14 -24.94 -38.93 17.93
N ASN A 15 -24.37 -39.09 19.12
CA ASN A 15 -25.15 -39.29 20.35
C ASN A 15 -25.79 -37.98 20.86
N LEU A 16 -25.40 -36.83 20.32
CA LEU A 16 -25.89 -35.52 20.71
C LEU A 16 -27.25 -35.21 20.05
N ILE A 17 -28.26 -36.05 20.24
CA ILE A 17 -29.55 -36.00 19.51
C ILE A 17 -30.29 -34.66 19.59
N SER A 18 -30.09 -33.86 20.64
CA SER A 18 -30.67 -32.51 20.80
C SER A 18 -29.79 -31.38 20.26
N LEU A 19 -28.72 -31.71 19.53
CA LEU A 19 -27.77 -30.73 19.01
C LEU A 19 -28.41 -29.92 17.87
N ARG A 20 -28.54 -28.61 18.10
CA ARG A 20 -29.19 -27.68 17.16
C ARG A 20 -28.21 -26.94 16.26
N HIS A 21 -26.97 -26.76 16.68
CA HIS A 21 -26.03 -25.87 16.02
C HIS A 21 -24.60 -26.42 15.98
N VAL A 22 -24.08 -26.63 14.76
CA VAL A 22 -22.74 -27.13 14.52
C VAL A 22 -21.99 -26.19 13.57
N TYR A 23 -20.80 -25.74 14.00
CA TYR A 23 -19.90 -24.88 13.22
C TYR A 23 -18.49 -25.45 13.27
N PHE A 24 -17.91 -25.73 12.10
CA PHE A 24 -16.56 -26.25 11.92
C PHE A 24 -15.95 -25.77 10.61
N ASP A 25 -14.63 -25.84 10.52
CA ASP A 25 -13.85 -25.40 9.36
C ASP A 25 -14.04 -26.34 8.14
N LYS A 26 -13.98 -25.79 6.91
CA LYS A 26 -14.08 -26.60 5.66
C LYS A 26 -12.94 -27.59 5.49
N SER A 27 -11.80 -27.38 6.15
CA SER A 27 -10.64 -28.26 6.15
C SER A 27 -10.77 -29.46 7.09
N MET A 28 -11.76 -29.46 7.99
CA MET A 28 -12.03 -30.55 8.92
C MET A 28 -12.68 -31.74 8.19
N LYS A 29 -12.31 -32.97 8.55
CA LYS A 29 -13.00 -34.15 7.99
C LYS A 29 -14.47 -34.13 8.40
N PHE A 30 -15.36 -34.29 7.41
CA PHE A 30 -16.80 -34.25 7.65
C PHE A 30 -17.23 -35.42 8.55
N PRO A 31 -17.96 -35.16 9.65
CA PRO A 31 -18.35 -36.19 10.61
C PRO A 31 -19.27 -37.23 9.98
N PHE A 32 -19.09 -38.50 10.37
CA PHE A 32 -19.99 -39.59 10.03
C PHE A 32 -21.30 -39.44 10.84
N GLY A 33 -22.45 -39.78 10.26
CA GLY A 33 -23.71 -39.98 11.01
C GLY A 33 -24.52 -38.72 11.35
N MET A 34 -24.15 -37.55 10.82
CA MET A 34 -24.85 -36.28 11.07
C MET A 34 -26.35 -36.30 10.72
N GLY A 35 -26.78 -37.18 9.81
CA GLY A 35 -28.20 -37.37 9.49
C GLY A 35 -29.06 -37.87 10.66
N GLN A 36 -28.46 -38.40 11.72
CA GLN A 36 -29.18 -38.84 12.92
C GLN A 36 -29.60 -37.66 13.82
N LEU A 37 -29.00 -36.49 13.64
CA LEU A 37 -29.24 -35.29 14.44
C LEU A 37 -30.44 -34.49 13.90
N THR A 38 -31.65 -35.03 14.03
CA THR A 38 -32.86 -34.48 13.40
C THR A 38 -33.27 -33.08 13.90
N ASP A 39 -32.84 -32.70 15.11
CA ASP A 39 -33.04 -31.37 15.70
C ASP A 39 -32.07 -30.30 15.17
N LEU A 40 -31.16 -30.66 14.25
CA LEU A 40 -30.14 -29.77 13.75
C LEU A 40 -30.75 -28.62 12.92
N ARG A 41 -30.47 -27.39 13.37
CA ARG A 41 -30.96 -26.16 12.75
C ARG A 41 -29.91 -25.50 11.87
N THR A 42 -28.63 -25.65 12.16
CA THR A 42 -27.57 -25.05 11.33
C THR A 42 -26.47 -26.06 11.05
N LEU A 43 -26.26 -26.30 9.76
CA LEU A 43 -25.17 -27.11 9.22
C LEU A 43 -24.60 -26.39 7.98
N PRO A 44 -23.51 -25.62 8.13
CA PRO A 44 -23.01 -24.78 7.04
C PRO A 44 -22.43 -25.59 5.88
N HIS A 45 -21.95 -26.81 6.14
CA HIS A 45 -21.30 -27.66 5.16
C HIS A 45 -21.71 -29.12 5.34
N PHE A 46 -22.01 -29.79 4.24
CA PHE A 46 -22.26 -31.22 4.15
C PHE A 46 -21.38 -31.79 3.02
N SER A 47 -20.48 -32.72 3.34
CA SER A 47 -19.61 -33.34 2.34
C SER A 47 -20.08 -34.75 2.05
N VAL A 48 -20.50 -35.00 0.81
CA VAL A 48 -20.94 -36.33 0.38
C VAL A 48 -19.73 -37.26 0.34
N GLY A 49 -19.87 -38.45 0.89
CA GLY A 49 -18.86 -39.51 0.90
C GLY A 49 -19.39 -40.82 0.33
N LYS A 50 -18.48 -41.74 0.00
CA LYS A 50 -18.82 -43.11 -0.47
C LYS A 50 -19.12 -44.08 0.68
N GLU A 51 -18.72 -43.71 1.89
CA GLU A 51 -18.94 -44.50 3.10
C GLU A 51 -20.41 -44.42 3.53
N ARG A 52 -20.93 -45.48 4.17
CA ARG A 52 -22.25 -45.41 4.84
C ARG A 52 -22.25 -44.23 5.83
N GLY A 53 -23.39 -43.60 6.08
CA GLY A 53 -23.50 -42.47 7.03
C GLY A 53 -22.83 -41.16 6.58
N ARG A 54 -22.40 -41.08 5.32
CA ARG A 54 -21.98 -39.84 4.64
C ARG A 54 -22.68 -39.69 3.28
N GLY A 55 -23.78 -40.39 3.09
CA GLY A 55 -24.55 -40.37 1.84
C GLY A 55 -25.40 -39.11 1.77
N ILE A 56 -25.77 -38.70 0.55
CA ILE A 56 -26.66 -37.54 0.39
C ILE A 56 -28.07 -37.80 0.95
N GLU A 57 -28.47 -39.08 1.05
CA GLU A 57 -29.67 -39.53 1.74
C GLU A 57 -29.71 -39.21 3.24
N ASP A 58 -28.56 -38.96 3.89
CA ASP A 58 -28.52 -38.57 5.30
C ASP A 58 -29.09 -37.16 5.54
N LEU A 59 -29.31 -36.37 4.48
CA LEU A 59 -30.01 -35.08 4.55
C LEU A 59 -31.54 -35.25 4.66
N ASP A 60 -32.11 -36.43 4.36
CA ASP A 60 -33.57 -36.67 4.34
C ASP A 60 -34.23 -36.21 5.66
N SER A 61 -33.66 -36.61 6.78
CA SER A 61 -34.17 -36.36 8.13
C SER A 61 -33.93 -34.94 8.67
N LEU A 62 -33.06 -34.15 8.04
CA LEU A 62 -32.61 -32.84 8.55
C LEU A 62 -33.50 -31.67 8.10
N ASN A 63 -34.80 -31.74 8.42
CA ASN A 63 -35.80 -30.78 7.93
C ASN A 63 -35.83 -29.43 8.68
N GLN A 64 -35.17 -29.34 9.83
CA GLN A 64 -35.08 -28.12 10.65
C GLN A 64 -33.95 -27.17 10.22
N LEU A 65 -33.16 -27.56 9.21
CA LEU A 65 -32.04 -26.75 8.73
C LEU A 65 -32.49 -25.39 8.20
N LYS A 66 -31.79 -24.35 8.63
CA LYS A 66 -32.04 -22.96 8.25
C LYS A 66 -30.75 -22.22 7.87
N GLY A 67 -30.90 -21.18 7.07
CA GLY A 67 -29.79 -20.33 6.66
C GLY A 67 -29.04 -20.86 5.44
N GLU A 68 -27.74 -21.10 5.58
CA GLU A 68 -26.86 -21.55 4.49
C GLU A 68 -26.53 -23.05 4.61
N LEU A 69 -26.58 -23.75 3.48
CA LEU A 69 -26.12 -25.12 3.34
C LEU A 69 -25.23 -25.24 2.09
N THR A 70 -23.98 -25.65 2.29
CA THR A 70 -23.06 -26.03 1.21
C THR A 70 -23.01 -27.54 1.08
N LEU A 71 -23.40 -28.09 -0.07
CA LEU A 71 -23.18 -29.49 -0.43
C LEU A 71 -21.90 -29.61 -1.27
N SER A 72 -20.95 -30.40 -0.80
CA SER A 72 -19.69 -30.64 -1.49
C SER A 72 -19.50 -32.09 -1.90
N LYS A 73 -18.61 -32.31 -2.87
CA LYS A 73 -18.27 -33.63 -3.43
C LYS A 73 -19.46 -34.32 -4.09
N LEU A 74 -20.28 -33.52 -4.79
CA LEU A 74 -21.50 -34.01 -5.44
C LEU A 74 -21.24 -35.04 -6.54
N GLU A 75 -20.00 -35.15 -7.05
CA GLU A 75 -19.58 -36.19 -7.99
C GLU A 75 -19.71 -37.63 -7.42
N HIS A 76 -19.87 -37.78 -6.09
CA HIS A 76 -20.10 -39.06 -5.45
C HIS A 76 -21.57 -39.50 -5.48
N VAL A 77 -22.50 -38.63 -5.88
CA VAL A 77 -23.91 -38.98 -6.05
C VAL A 77 -24.09 -39.68 -7.40
N ARG A 78 -24.79 -40.82 -7.39
CA ARG A 78 -24.86 -41.74 -8.54
C ARG A 78 -25.89 -41.34 -9.59
N ASP A 79 -26.99 -40.72 -9.21
CA ASP A 79 -28.11 -40.47 -10.12
C ASP A 79 -29.11 -39.49 -9.50
N ARG A 80 -30.11 -39.13 -10.31
CA ARG A 80 -31.23 -38.25 -9.94
C ARG A 80 -32.00 -38.75 -8.73
N ASP A 81 -32.26 -40.06 -8.63
CA ASP A 81 -33.08 -40.63 -7.58
C ASP A 81 -32.35 -40.60 -6.23
N LYS A 82 -31.04 -40.83 -6.23
CA LYS A 82 -30.18 -40.64 -5.07
C LYS A 82 -30.10 -39.18 -4.65
N ALA A 83 -29.91 -38.26 -5.58
CA ALA A 83 -29.92 -36.83 -5.29
C ALA A 83 -31.25 -36.37 -4.66
N ARG A 84 -32.39 -36.87 -5.16
CA ARG A 84 -33.72 -36.54 -4.65
C ARG A 84 -33.92 -36.93 -3.18
N LYS A 85 -33.21 -37.94 -2.68
CA LYS A 85 -33.26 -38.33 -1.25
C LYS A 85 -32.77 -37.24 -0.31
N ALA A 86 -32.07 -36.23 -0.80
CA ALA A 86 -31.72 -35.05 -0.02
C ALA A 86 -32.97 -34.25 0.43
N LYS A 87 -34.11 -34.39 -0.27
CA LYS A 87 -35.38 -33.69 -0.02
C LYS A 87 -35.17 -32.20 0.25
N LEU A 88 -34.43 -31.52 -0.62
CA LEU A 88 -34.18 -30.08 -0.50
C LEU A 88 -35.47 -29.28 -0.69
N GLU A 89 -36.44 -29.83 -1.42
CA GLU A 89 -37.79 -29.29 -1.55
C GLU A 89 -38.56 -29.22 -0.23
N ASP A 90 -38.28 -30.08 0.75
CA ASP A 90 -38.97 -30.05 2.05
C ASP A 90 -38.33 -29.05 3.05
N LYS A 91 -37.13 -28.55 2.75
CA LYS A 91 -36.31 -27.75 3.66
C LYS A 91 -36.60 -26.24 3.54
N LYS A 92 -37.80 -25.85 3.95
CA LYS A 92 -38.37 -24.50 3.75
C LYS A 92 -37.58 -23.34 4.37
N ASN A 93 -36.77 -23.62 5.40
CA ASN A 93 -36.03 -22.60 6.14
C ASN A 93 -34.63 -22.31 5.55
N LEU A 94 -34.21 -23.05 4.52
CA LEU A 94 -32.96 -22.79 3.81
C LEU A 94 -33.10 -21.58 2.89
N ARG A 95 -32.17 -20.63 3.02
CA ARG A 95 -32.16 -19.37 2.26
C ARG A 95 -30.96 -19.29 1.31
N HIS A 96 -29.87 -19.98 1.59
CA HIS A 96 -28.66 -19.96 0.76
C HIS A 96 -28.19 -21.39 0.49
N LEU A 97 -28.04 -21.72 -0.79
CA LEU A 97 -27.59 -23.03 -1.24
C LEU A 97 -26.32 -22.88 -2.07
N ARG A 98 -25.36 -23.77 -1.80
CA ARG A 98 -24.14 -23.89 -2.59
C ARG A 98 -23.92 -25.35 -2.96
N PHE A 99 -23.83 -25.62 -4.26
CA PHE A 99 -23.52 -26.93 -4.81
C PHE A 99 -22.10 -26.93 -5.36
N VAL A 100 -21.25 -27.86 -4.88
CA VAL A 100 -19.82 -27.90 -5.19
C VAL A 100 -19.41 -29.31 -5.61
N TRP A 101 -18.87 -29.42 -6.82
CA TRP A 101 -18.15 -30.59 -7.31
C TRP A 101 -16.64 -30.42 -7.10
N THR A 102 -15.89 -31.52 -7.11
CA THR A 102 -14.43 -31.44 -7.09
C THR A 102 -13.83 -31.04 -8.44
N GLU A 103 -12.72 -30.30 -8.38
CA GLU A 103 -12.00 -29.80 -9.56
C GLU A 103 -11.32 -30.91 -10.37
N ASP A 104 -11.11 -32.10 -9.80
CA ASP A 104 -10.32 -33.18 -10.41
C ASP A 104 -10.89 -33.65 -11.77
N MET A 105 -10.03 -33.71 -12.78
CA MET A 105 -10.35 -34.10 -14.16
C MET A 105 -10.48 -35.63 -14.35
N SER A 106 -10.17 -36.42 -13.31
CA SER A 106 -10.17 -37.89 -13.35
C SER A 106 -11.56 -38.54 -13.23
N THR A 107 -12.55 -37.83 -12.69
CA THR A 107 -13.90 -38.36 -12.49
C THR A 107 -14.71 -38.26 -13.79
N THR A 108 -14.88 -39.39 -14.48
CA THR A 108 -15.63 -39.54 -15.74
C THR A 108 -17.16 -39.64 -15.56
N ASN A 109 -17.68 -39.38 -14.36
CA ASN A 109 -19.11 -39.51 -14.10
C ASN A 109 -19.89 -38.49 -14.95
N ASN A 110 -20.75 -39.00 -15.83
CA ASN A 110 -21.54 -38.26 -16.80
C ASN A 110 -22.94 -37.88 -16.27
N ASN A 111 -23.17 -38.07 -14.98
CA ASN A 111 -24.46 -37.97 -14.32
C ASN A 111 -24.67 -36.66 -13.56
N ASP A 112 -23.73 -35.72 -13.61
CA ASP A 112 -23.82 -34.45 -12.88
C ASP A 112 -25.12 -33.69 -13.20
N GLU A 113 -25.58 -33.74 -14.46
CA GLU A 113 -26.86 -33.19 -14.89
C GLU A 113 -28.03 -33.82 -14.13
N ASP A 114 -28.08 -35.14 -14.04
CA ASP A 114 -29.10 -35.89 -13.30
C ASP A 114 -29.06 -35.58 -11.81
N VAL A 115 -27.85 -35.45 -11.24
CA VAL A 115 -27.66 -35.08 -9.84
C VAL A 115 -28.22 -33.69 -9.58
N LEU A 116 -27.84 -32.68 -10.36
CA LEU A 116 -28.31 -31.31 -10.19
C LEU A 116 -29.83 -31.19 -10.46
N GLU A 117 -30.38 -31.98 -11.38
CA GLU A 117 -31.83 -32.10 -11.61
C GLU A 117 -32.55 -32.68 -10.39
N GLY A 118 -31.96 -33.65 -9.69
CA GLY A 118 -32.52 -34.23 -8.46
C GLY A 118 -32.39 -33.36 -7.21
N LEU A 119 -31.49 -32.37 -7.22
CA LEU A 119 -31.27 -31.40 -6.12
C LEU A 119 -32.20 -30.18 -6.21
N GLN A 120 -33.46 -30.41 -6.58
CA GLN A 120 -34.46 -29.35 -6.66
C GLN A 120 -34.67 -28.68 -5.28
N PRO A 121 -34.40 -27.37 -5.16
CA PRO A 121 -34.56 -26.64 -3.90
C PRO A 121 -36.02 -26.25 -3.63
N HIS A 122 -36.36 -25.96 -2.37
CA HIS A 122 -37.64 -25.34 -2.02
C HIS A 122 -37.72 -23.89 -2.54
N SER A 123 -38.87 -23.42 -3.03
CA SER A 123 -39.05 -22.10 -3.70
C SER A 123 -38.66 -20.84 -2.90
N GLU A 124 -38.38 -20.97 -1.61
CA GLU A 124 -38.12 -19.87 -0.66
C GLU A 124 -36.64 -19.44 -0.56
N PHE A 125 -35.72 -20.11 -1.26
CA PHE A 125 -34.31 -19.72 -1.21
C PHE A 125 -34.04 -18.38 -1.89
N GLU A 126 -33.03 -17.68 -1.39
CA GLU A 126 -32.65 -16.32 -1.82
C GLU A 126 -31.32 -16.29 -2.59
N SER A 127 -30.45 -17.28 -2.40
CA SER A 127 -29.14 -17.34 -3.05
C SER A 127 -28.80 -18.75 -3.50
N LEU A 128 -28.30 -18.88 -4.73
CA LEU A 128 -27.79 -20.12 -5.29
C LEU A 128 -26.38 -19.92 -5.83
N VAL A 129 -25.48 -20.81 -5.44
CA VAL A 129 -24.12 -20.88 -5.99
C VAL A 129 -23.88 -22.28 -6.53
N ILE A 130 -23.41 -22.37 -7.77
CA ILE A 130 -23.02 -23.63 -8.41
C ILE A 130 -21.55 -23.52 -8.78
N GLU A 131 -20.73 -24.41 -8.24
CA GLU A 131 -19.28 -24.44 -8.47
C GLU A 131 -18.84 -25.78 -9.06
N HIS A 132 -17.97 -25.73 -10.08
CA HIS A 132 -17.32 -26.90 -10.68
C HIS A 132 -18.25 -27.91 -11.36
N PHE A 133 -19.48 -27.51 -11.71
CA PHE A 133 -20.45 -28.38 -12.39
C PHE A 133 -19.93 -28.84 -13.76
N LYS A 134 -19.93 -30.17 -14.02
CA LYS A 134 -19.39 -30.77 -15.26
C LYS A 134 -20.48 -31.24 -16.22
N GLY A 135 -21.76 -30.96 -15.96
CA GLY A 135 -22.84 -31.17 -16.93
C GLY A 135 -22.81 -30.12 -18.05
N ALA A 136 -23.34 -30.48 -19.21
CA ALA A 136 -23.49 -29.57 -20.35
C ALA A 136 -24.74 -28.68 -20.21
N LYS A 137 -25.77 -29.16 -19.50
CA LYS A 137 -27.05 -28.44 -19.33
C LYS A 137 -27.39 -28.19 -17.87
N PHE A 138 -27.96 -27.02 -17.61
CA PHE A 138 -28.56 -26.69 -16.32
C PHE A 138 -29.91 -27.41 -16.13
N PRO A 139 -30.39 -27.56 -14.89
CA PRO A 139 -31.59 -28.33 -14.58
C PRO A 139 -32.87 -27.62 -15.03
N SER A 140 -33.90 -28.41 -15.32
CA SER A 140 -35.19 -27.95 -15.84
C SER A 140 -35.93 -27.04 -14.86
N TRP A 141 -35.77 -27.26 -13.55
CA TRP A 141 -36.37 -26.44 -12.50
C TRP A 141 -35.81 -25.01 -12.43
N MET A 142 -34.63 -24.76 -13.01
CA MET A 142 -34.05 -23.41 -13.10
C MET A 142 -34.41 -22.70 -14.41
N MET A 143 -34.81 -23.47 -15.43
CA MET A 143 -35.03 -22.98 -16.79
C MET A 143 -36.52 -22.90 -17.17
N SER A 144 -37.44 -23.34 -16.30
CA SER A 144 -38.87 -23.38 -16.57
C SER A 144 -39.67 -22.75 -15.44
N ARG A 145 -40.93 -22.37 -15.72
CA ARG A 145 -41.89 -21.88 -14.70
C ARG A 145 -42.38 -22.97 -13.72
N SER A 146 -41.83 -24.18 -13.79
CA SER A 146 -42.27 -25.30 -12.94
C SER A 146 -42.02 -25.04 -11.45
N LEU A 147 -40.99 -24.27 -11.12
CA LEU A 147 -40.67 -23.86 -9.76
C LEU A 147 -40.70 -22.32 -9.65
N PRO A 148 -41.61 -21.73 -8.84
CA PRO A 148 -41.70 -20.28 -8.70
C PRO A 148 -40.56 -19.76 -7.81
N LEU A 149 -39.42 -19.42 -8.42
CA LEU A 149 -38.23 -18.88 -7.77
C LEU A 149 -38.36 -17.40 -7.42
N ASN A 150 -39.48 -17.02 -6.80
CA ASN A 150 -39.83 -15.63 -6.56
C ASN A 150 -38.92 -14.96 -5.53
N ASN A 151 -38.32 -15.71 -4.60
CA ASN A 151 -37.45 -15.13 -3.57
C ASN A 151 -35.97 -15.09 -3.96
N LEU A 152 -35.61 -15.64 -5.12
CA LEU A 152 -34.22 -15.76 -5.55
C LEU A 152 -33.65 -14.40 -5.93
N LYS A 153 -32.70 -13.92 -5.13
CA LYS A 153 -32.03 -12.61 -5.28
C LYS A 153 -30.64 -12.72 -5.89
N LYS A 154 -29.93 -13.84 -5.68
CA LYS A 154 -28.52 -13.98 -6.08
C LYS A 154 -28.25 -15.32 -6.76
N ILE A 155 -27.57 -15.28 -7.90
CA ILE A 155 -27.07 -16.47 -8.59
C ILE A 155 -25.58 -16.28 -8.90
N HIS A 156 -24.77 -17.27 -8.57
CA HIS A 156 -23.36 -17.31 -8.94
C HIS A 156 -23.02 -18.66 -9.57
N LEU A 157 -22.66 -18.63 -10.86
CA LEU A 157 -22.20 -19.79 -11.61
C LEU A 157 -20.68 -19.67 -11.74
N ARG A 158 -19.94 -20.65 -11.22
CA ARG A 158 -18.47 -20.61 -11.17
C ARG A 158 -17.85 -21.91 -11.67
N ARG A 159 -16.93 -21.83 -12.62
CA ARG A 159 -16.21 -23.01 -13.13
C ARG A 159 -17.15 -24.11 -13.68
N CYS A 160 -18.30 -23.73 -14.23
CA CYS A 160 -19.22 -24.65 -14.92
C CYS A 160 -18.72 -24.93 -16.35
N ASN A 161 -17.60 -25.64 -16.45
CA ASN A 161 -16.74 -25.59 -17.63
C ASN A 161 -17.31 -26.24 -18.89
N LYS A 162 -18.19 -27.25 -18.76
CA LYS A 162 -18.79 -27.95 -19.91
C LYS A 162 -20.09 -27.34 -20.43
N CYS A 163 -20.58 -26.28 -19.76
CA CYS A 163 -21.80 -25.62 -20.16
C CYS A 163 -21.55 -24.71 -21.37
N GLU A 164 -22.15 -25.03 -22.51
CA GLU A 164 -22.04 -24.21 -23.72
C GLU A 164 -22.89 -22.92 -23.66
N GLY A 165 -23.88 -22.88 -22.76
CA GLY A 165 -24.81 -21.77 -22.58
C GLY A 165 -25.13 -21.49 -21.11
N VAL A 166 -25.83 -20.38 -20.89
CA VAL A 166 -26.30 -19.93 -19.56
C VAL A 166 -27.78 -20.27 -19.37
N PRO A 167 -28.25 -20.46 -18.13
CA PRO A 167 -29.65 -20.78 -17.88
C PRO A 167 -30.58 -19.62 -18.18
N THR A 168 -31.86 -19.92 -18.35
CA THR A 168 -32.92 -18.94 -18.56
C THR A 168 -33.26 -18.21 -17.26
N LEU A 169 -32.74 -16.99 -17.07
CA LEU A 169 -32.86 -16.25 -15.81
C LEU A 169 -33.67 -14.96 -15.93
N GLY A 170 -33.92 -14.45 -17.13
CA GLY A 170 -34.56 -13.14 -17.30
C GLY A 170 -36.02 -13.06 -16.85
N HIS A 171 -36.68 -14.18 -16.64
CA HIS A 171 -38.04 -14.25 -16.11
C HIS A 171 -38.11 -14.13 -14.57
N LEU A 172 -36.98 -14.15 -13.86
CA LEU A 172 -36.94 -14.15 -12.40
C LEU A 172 -37.22 -12.74 -11.85
N PRO A 173 -38.28 -12.55 -11.03
CA PRO A 173 -38.78 -11.22 -10.68
C PRO A 173 -37.92 -10.46 -9.66
N ASN A 174 -37.22 -11.17 -8.77
CA ASN A 174 -36.46 -10.56 -7.67
C ASN A 174 -34.94 -10.80 -7.76
N LEU A 175 -34.44 -11.31 -8.90
CA LEU A 175 -33.01 -11.52 -9.10
C LEU A 175 -32.30 -10.17 -9.17
N GLN A 176 -31.41 -9.91 -8.21
CA GLN A 176 -30.69 -8.64 -8.07
C GLN A 176 -29.21 -8.76 -8.44
N HIS A 177 -28.57 -9.90 -8.18
CA HIS A 177 -27.14 -10.10 -8.45
C HIS A 177 -26.93 -11.38 -9.26
N LEU A 178 -26.25 -11.27 -10.39
CA LEU A 178 -25.88 -12.39 -11.23
C LEU A 178 -24.39 -12.36 -11.54
N ARG A 179 -23.69 -13.45 -11.21
CA ARG A 179 -22.26 -13.63 -11.53
C ARG A 179 -22.04 -14.90 -12.31
N ILE A 180 -21.31 -14.77 -13.42
CA ILE A 180 -20.92 -15.85 -14.32
C ILE A 180 -19.39 -15.83 -14.40
N ASP A 181 -18.74 -16.80 -13.77
CA ASP A 181 -17.30 -16.82 -13.58
C ASP A 181 -16.68 -18.11 -14.16
N ARG A 182 -15.64 -17.95 -14.98
CA ARG A 182 -14.80 -19.05 -15.49
C ARG A 182 -15.60 -20.18 -16.15
N MET A 183 -16.52 -19.89 -17.07
CA MET A 183 -17.19 -20.94 -17.87
C MET A 183 -16.39 -21.21 -19.15
N ALA A 184 -15.62 -22.30 -19.18
CA ALA A 184 -14.63 -22.56 -20.22
C ALA A 184 -15.22 -22.79 -21.63
N GLU A 185 -16.35 -23.50 -21.76
CA GLU A 185 -16.98 -23.80 -23.05
C GLU A 185 -18.13 -22.85 -23.42
N LEU A 186 -18.39 -21.82 -22.61
CA LEU A 186 -19.45 -20.84 -22.88
C LEU A 186 -19.10 -20.02 -24.12
N LYS A 187 -19.79 -20.28 -25.24
CA LYS A 187 -19.55 -19.62 -26.53
C LYS A 187 -20.48 -18.44 -26.77
N CYS A 188 -21.74 -18.54 -26.33
CA CYS A 188 -22.73 -17.48 -26.55
C CYS A 188 -23.68 -17.31 -25.35
N ILE A 189 -24.05 -16.06 -25.10
CA ILE A 189 -25.21 -15.68 -24.26
C ILE A 189 -26.33 -15.31 -25.22
N GLY A 190 -27.16 -16.31 -25.55
CA GLY A 190 -28.23 -16.21 -26.54
C GLY A 190 -29.58 -15.74 -25.97
N ALA A 191 -30.60 -15.76 -26.82
CA ALA A 191 -31.96 -15.32 -26.48
C ALA A 191 -32.58 -16.07 -25.28
N ASP A 192 -32.22 -17.34 -25.09
CA ASP A 192 -32.72 -18.18 -23.99
C ASP A 192 -32.35 -17.65 -22.60
N PHE A 193 -31.25 -16.90 -22.48
CA PHE A 193 -30.83 -16.26 -21.24
C PHE A 193 -31.92 -15.33 -20.68
N TYR A 194 -32.56 -14.57 -21.58
CA TYR A 194 -33.60 -13.61 -21.23
C TYR A 194 -34.94 -14.28 -20.95
N GLY A 195 -35.16 -15.51 -21.44
CA GLY A 195 -36.41 -16.25 -21.21
C GLY A 195 -37.63 -15.67 -21.89
N TYR A 196 -37.45 -14.96 -23.00
CA TYR A 196 -38.54 -14.29 -23.74
C TYR A 196 -39.75 -15.20 -23.97
N ASN A 197 -39.55 -16.43 -24.45
CA ASN A 197 -40.63 -17.39 -24.72
C ASN A 197 -41.45 -17.74 -23.47
N LEU A 198 -40.82 -17.79 -22.29
CA LEU A 198 -41.52 -18.04 -21.03
C LEU A 198 -42.38 -16.85 -20.63
N VAL A 199 -41.97 -15.62 -20.93
CA VAL A 199 -42.68 -14.41 -20.53
C VAL A 199 -43.77 -14.03 -21.53
N TYR A 200 -43.47 -14.07 -22.82
CA TYR A 200 -44.41 -13.80 -23.92
C TYR A 200 -45.65 -14.70 -23.91
N ASN A 201 -45.47 -16.00 -23.62
CA ASN A 201 -46.60 -16.94 -23.57
C ASN A 201 -47.56 -16.67 -22.41
N ALA A 202 -47.09 -16.04 -21.32
CA ALA A 202 -47.95 -15.66 -20.20
C ALA A 202 -48.70 -14.33 -20.43
N THR A 203 -48.14 -13.43 -21.24
CA THR A 203 -48.69 -12.09 -21.50
C THR A 203 -49.61 -12.01 -22.73
N ARG A 204 -49.81 -13.11 -23.48
CA ARG A 204 -50.69 -13.21 -24.68
C ARG A 204 -52.10 -12.62 -24.54
N SER A 205 -52.60 -12.42 -23.31
CA SER A 205 -53.94 -11.90 -23.02
C SER A 205 -53.98 -10.40 -22.67
N ARG A 206 -52.85 -9.73 -22.40
CA ARG A 206 -52.79 -8.32 -22.01
C ARG A 206 -51.78 -7.61 -22.91
N LYS A 207 -52.16 -6.48 -23.54
CA LYS A 207 -51.29 -5.66 -24.41
C LYS A 207 -50.20 -4.93 -23.59
N GLU A 208 -49.51 -5.62 -22.69
CA GLU A 208 -48.53 -5.06 -21.76
C GLU A 208 -47.10 -5.33 -22.26
N THR A 209 -46.22 -4.34 -22.06
CA THR A 209 -44.78 -4.46 -22.30
C THR A 209 -44.18 -5.51 -21.39
N THR A 210 -43.40 -6.43 -21.95
CA THR A 210 -42.77 -7.51 -21.19
C THR A 210 -41.44 -7.04 -20.61
N THR A 211 -41.28 -7.11 -19.29
CA THR A 211 -40.02 -6.73 -18.61
C THR A 211 -39.18 -7.96 -18.28
N LEU A 212 -37.92 -7.98 -18.76
CA LEU A 212 -36.95 -9.04 -18.49
C LEU A 212 -35.85 -8.51 -17.55
N PHE A 213 -35.46 -9.33 -16.57
CA PHE A 213 -34.58 -8.94 -15.46
C PHE A 213 -35.08 -7.68 -14.70
N PRO A 214 -36.33 -7.70 -14.19
CA PRO A 214 -36.97 -6.50 -13.64
C PRO A 214 -36.30 -5.91 -12.40
N ALA A 215 -35.53 -6.71 -11.64
CA ALA A 215 -34.88 -6.27 -10.40
C ALA A 215 -33.33 -6.36 -10.42
N LEU A 216 -32.73 -6.72 -11.56
CA LEU A 216 -31.29 -6.99 -11.63
C LEU A 216 -30.50 -5.70 -11.48
N LYS A 217 -29.65 -5.61 -10.44
CA LYS A 217 -28.82 -4.46 -10.11
C LYS A 217 -27.37 -4.62 -10.55
N GLN A 218 -26.84 -5.85 -10.43
CA GLN A 218 -25.45 -6.16 -10.71
C GLN A 218 -25.33 -7.39 -11.61
N LEU A 219 -24.59 -7.27 -12.71
CA LEU A 219 -24.25 -8.34 -13.62
C LEU A 219 -22.74 -8.39 -13.83
N SER A 220 -22.13 -9.53 -13.53
CA SER A 220 -20.69 -9.74 -13.72
C SER A 220 -20.43 -11.00 -14.54
N ILE A 221 -19.68 -10.85 -15.64
CA ILE A 221 -19.20 -11.95 -16.49
C ILE A 221 -17.67 -11.90 -16.45
N SER A 222 -17.04 -12.92 -15.86
CA SER A 222 -15.59 -12.95 -15.66
C SER A 222 -14.96 -14.25 -16.17
N GLU A 223 -13.81 -14.14 -16.84
CA GLU A 223 -12.97 -15.26 -17.26
C GLU A 223 -13.66 -16.30 -18.16
N CYS A 224 -14.71 -15.91 -18.88
CA CYS A 224 -15.36 -16.71 -19.92
C CYS A 224 -14.59 -16.58 -21.24
N ARG A 225 -13.45 -17.27 -21.33
CA ARG A 225 -12.45 -17.04 -22.40
C ARG A 225 -12.93 -17.39 -23.80
N GLU A 226 -13.85 -18.34 -23.92
CA GLU A 226 -14.44 -18.77 -25.20
C GLU A 226 -15.71 -18.01 -25.58
N LEU A 227 -16.16 -17.04 -24.77
CA LEU A 227 -17.36 -16.27 -25.05
C LEU A 227 -17.14 -15.37 -26.27
N ILE A 228 -17.86 -15.64 -27.34
CA ILE A 228 -17.78 -14.91 -28.62
C ILE A 228 -18.87 -13.85 -28.72
N GLU A 229 -20.09 -14.17 -28.28
CA GLU A 229 -21.25 -13.32 -28.53
C GLU A 229 -22.19 -13.23 -27.33
N TRP A 230 -22.60 -12.00 -26.99
CA TRP A 230 -23.74 -11.73 -26.13
C TRP A 230 -24.81 -11.01 -26.96
N MET A 231 -25.90 -11.73 -27.26
CA MET A 231 -26.96 -11.28 -28.16
C MET A 231 -27.86 -10.23 -27.50
N GLU A 232 -28.29 -9.25 -28.28
CA GLU A 232 -29.34 -8.30 -27.90
C GLU A 232 -30.69 -9.03 -27.74
N ALA A 233 -31.52 -8.57 -26.81
CA ALA A 233 -32.85 -9.15 -26.63
C ALA A 233 -33.78 -8.88 -27.84
N PRO A 234 -34.79 -9.74 -28.10
CA PRO A 234 -35.74 -9.53 -29.20
C PRO A 234 -36.51 -8.20 -29.09
N LYS A 235 -36.59 -7.43 -30.19
CA LYS A 235 -37.11 -6.04 -30.25
C LYS A 235 -38.65 -5.89 -30.09
N LEU A 236 -39.39 -6.96 -29.82
CA LEU A 236 -40.86 -6.94 -29.74
C LEU A 236 -41.30 -6.42 -28.35
N SER A 237 -41.51 -5.10 -28.21
CA SER A 237 -42.11 -4.43 -27.03
C SER A 237 -41.64 -4.99 -25.66
N THR A 238 -40.31 -5.17 -25.53
CA THR A 238 -39.68 -5.77 -24.35
C THR A 238 -38.73 -4.78 -23.72
N GLU A 239 -38.86 -4.55 -22.41
CA GLU A 239 -37.92 -3.77 -21.61
C GLU A 239 -36.93 -4.73 -20.94
N VAL A 240 -35.62 -4.48 -21.05
CA VAL A 240 -34.59 -5.38 -20.51
C VAL A 240 -33.63 -4.58 -19.64
N PHE A 241 -33.30 -5.12 -18.47
CA PHE A 241 -32.41 -4.49 -17.48
C PHE A 241 -32.87 -3.09 -17.00
N PRO A 242 -34.14 -2.90 -16.60
CA PRO A 242 -34.64 -1.60 -16.15
C PRO A 242 -33.94 -1.08 -14.88
N CYS A 243 -33.32 -1.96 -14.07
CA CYS A 243 -32.69 -1.61 -12.79
C CYS A 243 -31.18 -1.89 -12.73
N LEU A 244 -30.52 -2.22 -13.86
CA LEU A 244 -29.10 -2.59 -13.83
C LEU A 244 -28.23 -1.36 -13.60
N GLU A 245 -27.53 -1.33 -12.47
CA GLU A 245 -26.67 -0.22 -12.04
C GLU A 245 -25.19 -0.53 -12.28
N GLU A 246 -24.77 -1.80 -12.19
CA GLU A 246 -23.38 -2.24 -12.31
C GLU A 246 -23.22 -3.36 -13.34
N LEU A 247 -22.32 -3.17 -14.31
CA LEU A 247 -22.00 -4.17 -15.33
C LEU A 247 -20.49 -4.38 -15.42
N HIS A 248 -20.03 -5.60 -15.14
CA HIS A 248 -18.62 -5.98 -15.21
C HIS A 248 -18.41 -7.07 -16.28
N ILE A 249 -17.53 -6.81 -17.24
CA ILE A 249 -17.10 -7.78 -18.26
C ILE A 249 -15.58 -7.91 -18.16
N LEU A 250 -15.09 -8.99 -17.55
CA LEU A 250 -13.70 -9.15 -17.17
C LEU A 250 -13.09 -10.38 -17.84
N ASN A 251 -11.91 -10.24 -18.45
CA ASN A 251 -11.17 -11.35 -19.05
C ASN A 251 -12.01 -12.23 -20.01
N CYS A 252 -12.74 -11.55 -20.90
CA CYS A 252 -13.52 -12.15 -21.98
C CYS A 252 -12.90 -11.78 -23.35
N PRO A 253 -11.72 -12.33 -23.70
CA PRO A 253 -10.95 -11.88 -24.86
C PRO A 253 -11.64 -12.11 -26.20
N LYS A 254 -12.41 -13.19 -26.37
CA LYS A 254 -13.07 -13.52 -27.65
C LYS A 254 -14.37 -12.76 -27.90
N LEU A 255 -14.87 -12.00 -26.93
CA LEU A 255 -16.18 -11.33 -27.02
C LEU A 255 -16.17 -10.28 -28.13
N ARG A 256 -17.09 -10.44 -29.09
CA ARG A 256 -17.21 -9.56 -30.27
C ARG A 256 -18.40 -8.62 -30.18
N ASN A 257 -19.51 -9.06 -29.59
CA ASN A 257 -20.75 -8.30 -29.51
C ASN A 257 -21.29 -8.33 -28.08
N ALA A 258 -21.87 -7.21 -27.65
CA ALA A 258 -22.66 -7.08 -26.43
C ALA A 258 -23.94 -6.25 -26.71
N PRO A 259 -24.99 -6.37 -25.86
CA PRO A 259 -26.18 -5.53 -25.94
C PRO A 259 -25.85 -4.04 -25.78
N SER A 260 -26.80 -3.19 -26.19
CA SER A 260 -26.63 -1.73 -26.22
C SER A 260 -27.61 -0.98 -25.32
N HIS A 261 -28.60 -1.65 -24.73
CA HIS A 261 -29.64 -1.01 -23.93
C HIS A 261 -29.48 -1.27 -22.43
N PHE A 262 -28.96 -0.28 -21.70
CA PHE A 262 -28.84 -0.29 -20.25
C PHE A 262 -29.25 1.07 -19.66
N PRO A 263 -30.54 1.29 -19.35
CA PRO A 263 -31.06 2.63 -19.06
C PRO A 263 -30.53 3.25 -17.76
N LEU A 264 -30.28 2.46 -16.71
CA LEU A 264 -29.86 2.95 -15.39
C LEU A 264 -28.41 2.62 -15.02
N LEU A 265 -27.57 2.22 -15.98
CA LEU A 265 -26.20 1.80 -15.72
C LEU A 265 -25.34 2.96 -15.20
N LYS A 266 -24.83 2.82 -13.97
CA LYS A 266 -24.02 3.82 -13.28
C LYS A 266 -22.53 3.49 -13.30
N ASP A 267 -22.19 2.21 -13.25
CA ASP A 267 -20.80 1.72 -13.24
C ASP A 267 -20.58 0.63 -14.30
N LEU A 268 -19.53 0.83 -15.10
CA LEU A 268 -19.14 -0.08 -16.17
C LEU A 268 -17.66 -0.39 -16.05
N TRP A 269 -17.34 -1.67 -15.85
CA TRP A 269 -15.97 -2.16 -15.85
C TRP A 269 -15.77 -3.18 -16.96
N ILE A 270 -14.95 -2.83 -17.96
CA ILE A 270 -14.53 -3.74 -19.03
C ILE A 270 -13.03 -3.98 -18.92
N SER A 271 -12.64 -5.23 -18.65
CA SER A 271 -11.24 -5.65 -18.57
C SER A 271 -10.91 -6.80 -19.51
N SER A 272 -9.71 -6.79 -20.09
CA SER A 272 -9.11 -7.89 -20.82
C SER A 272 -9.95 -8.40 -22.01
N CYS A 273 -10.63 -7.49 -22.71
CA CYS A 273 -11.28 -7.76 -24.00
C CYS A 273 -10.33 -7.44 -25.17
N ASP A 274 -10.24 -8.34 -26.16
CA ASP A 274 -9.40 -8.12 -27.35
C ASP A 274 -10.09 -7.27 -28.43
N ASN A 275 -11.40 -7.12 -28.35
CA ASN A 275 -12.22 -6.39 -29.29
C ASN A 275 -12.89 -5.19 -28.61
N VAL A 276 -12.90 -4.04 -29.30
CA VAL A 276 -13.47 -2.78 -28.80
C VAL A 276 -14.98 -2.68 -29.06
N GLN A 277 -15.55 -3.55 -29.90
CA GLN A 277 -16.98 -3.52 -30.23
C GLN A 277 -17.92 -3.71 -29.03
N PRO A 278 -17.68 -4.60 -28.05
CA PRO A 278 -18.52 -4.69 -26.85
C PRO A 278 -18.57 -3.38 -26.08
N LEU A 279 -17.40 -2.74 -25.87
CA LEU A 279 -17.32 -1.42 -25.25
C LEU A 279 -18.13 -0.39 -26.03
N LYS A 280 -17.94 -0.33 -27.37
CA LYS A 280 -18.67 0.60 -28.24
C LYS A 280 -20.19 0.39 -28.18
N ASN A 281 -20.65 -0.86 -28.20
CA ASN A 281 -22.08 -1.19 -28.18
C ASN A 281 -22.71 -0.73 -26.87
N ILE A 282 -22.09 -1.09 -25.75
CA ILE A 282 -22.60 -0.79 -24.40
C ILE A 282 -22.66 0.72 -24.19
N THR A 283 -21.61 1.47 -24.57
CA THR A 283 -21.55 2.92 -24.31
C THR A 283 -22.36 3.76 -25.29
N SER A 284 -22.76 3.22 -26.45
CA SER A 284 -23.40 4.00 -27.53
C SER A 284 -24.70 4.74 -27.16
N ARG A 285 -25.40 4.31 -26.10
CA ARG A 285 -26.71 4.85 -25.68
C ARG A 285 -26.78 5.18 -24.20
N LEU A 286 -25.65 5.14 -23.47
CA LEU A 286 -25.67 5.40 -22.04
C LEU A 286 -25.82 6.89 -21.77
N THR A 287 -26.67 7.22 -20.79
CA THR A 287 -26.87 8.60 -20.30
C THR A 287 -26.70 8.69 -18.78
N SER A 288 -26.78 7.56 -18.07
CA SER A 288 -26.74 7.44 -16.60
C SER A 288 -25.37 7.11 -16.01
N LEU A 289 -24.37 6.80 -16.84
CA LEU A 289 -23.05 6.35 -16.38
C LEU A 289 -22.33 7.43 -15.57
N THR A 290 -21.84 7.04 -14.39
CA THR A 290 -21.11 7.88 -13.43
C THR A 290 -19.65 7.47 -13.26
N SER A 291 -19.34 6.19 -13.48
CA SER A 291 -18.02 5.57 -13.38
C SER A 291 -17.76 4.68 -14.59
N LEU A 292 -16.56 4.77 -15.16
CA LEU A 292 -16.12 3.94 -16.28
C LEU A 292 -14.68 3.48 -16.04
N THR A 293 -14.48 2.17 -15.93
CA THR A 293 -13.15 1.55 -15.85
C THR A 293 -12.90 0.70 -17.09
N ILE A 294 -11.83 1.03 -17.81
CA ILE A 294 -11.42 0.37 -19.03
C ILE A 294 -10.02 -0.20 -18.84
N ASP A 295 -9.87 -1.50 -18.97
CA ASP A 295 -8.60 -2.22 -18.87
C ASP A 295 -8.44 -3.12 -20.09
N LEU A 296 -7.87 -2.62 -21.19
CA LEU A 296 -7.91 -3.32 -22.48
C LEU A 296 -6.68 -4.20 -22.72
N ASN A 297 -6.92 -5.33 -23.35
CA ASN A 297 -5.87 -6.29 -23.68
C ASN A 297 -4.98 -5.84 -24.85
N LYS A 298 -4.00 -6.71 -25.18
CA LYS A 298 -2.92 -6.48 -26.15
C LYS A 298 -3.33 -6.31 -27.62
N LYS A 299 -4.59 -6.10 -27.97
CA LYS A 299 -5.01 -5.94 -29.37
C LYS A 299 -5.55 -4.56 -29.70
N ILE A 300 -6.14 -3.85 -28.74
CA ILE A 300 -6.81 -2.58 -29.02
C ILE A 300 -5.77 -1.46 -29.07
N THR A 301 -5.76 -0.74 -30.19
CA THR A 301 -4.81 0.33 -30.48
C THR A 301 -5.39 1.73 -30.27
N SER A 302 -6.72 1.87 -30.30
CA SER A 302 -7.41 3.13 -30.05
C SER A 302 -8.80 2.93 -29.44
N LEU A 303 -9.25 3.91 -28.65
CA LEU A 303 -10.64 4.00 -28.20
C LEU A 303 -11.51 4.70 -29.28
N PRO A 304 -12.76 4.25 -29.49
CA PRO A 304 -13.59 4.73 -30.59
C PRO A 304 -14.03 6.18 -30.38
N LYS A 305 -14.04 6.95 -31.47
CA LYS A 305 -14.55 8.34 -31.47
C LYS A 305 -16.04 8.36 -31.07
N GLY A 306 -16.41 9.34 -30.25
CA GLY A 306 -17.80 9.58 -29.84
C GLY A 306 -18.37 8.57 -28.84
N MET A 307 -17.53 7.72 -28.25
CA MET A 307 -17.93 6.64 -27.34
C MET A 307 -18.78 7.11 -26.14
N LEU A 308 -18.54 8.33 -25.66
CA LEU A 308 -19.17 8.92 -24.48
C LEU A 308 -19.89 10.24 -24.79
N GLU A 309 -20.23 10.49 -26.07
CA GLU A 309 -20.91 11.72 -26.51
C GLU A 309 -22.28 11.91 -25.82
N SER A 310 -22.97 10.81 -25.48
CA SER A 310 -24.27 10.84 -24.78
C SER A 310 -24.15 10.96 -23.25
N ASN A 311 -22.97 10.75 -22.66
CA ASN A 311 -22.76 10.64 -21.23
C ASN A 311 -22.35 11.96 -20.57
N LYS A 312 -23.34 12.75 -20.15
CA LYS A 312 -23.09 14.03 -19.44
C LYS A 312 -22.84 13.89 -17.93
N ASN A 313 -23.18 12.75 -17.34
CA ASN A 313 -23.14 12.50 -15.90
C ASN A 313 -21.86 11.78 -15.42
N LEU A 314 -20.92 11.51 -16.31
CA LEU A 314 -19.71 10.73 -16.00
C LEU A 314 -18.80 11.53 -15.07
N THR A 315 -18.48 11.00 -13.89
CA THR A 315 -17.70 11.68 -12.84
C THR A 315 -16.28 11.13 -12.71
N SER A 316 -16.07 9.86 -13.05
CA SER A 316 -14.77 9.18 -12.95
C SER A 316 -14.52 8.31 -14.18
N VAL A 317 -13.33 8.44 -14.76
CA VAL A 317 -12.83 7.57 -15.83
C VAL A 317 -11.47 7.01 -15.45
N GLU A 318 -11.33 5.70 -15.57
CA GLU A 318 -10.09 4.98 -15.34
C GLU A 318 -9.71 4.17 -16.59
N ILE A 319 -8.49 4.38 -17.09
CA ILE A 319 -7.90 3.65 -18.21
C ILE A 319 -6.66 2.94 -17.67
N LEU A 320 -6.71 1.62 -17.56
CA LEU A 320 -5.72 0.80 -16.88
C LEU A 320 -5.07 -0.18 -17.88
N SER A 321 -3.78 -0.48 -17.72
CA SER A 321 -3.06 -1.60 -18.35
C SER A 321 -3.30 -1.84 -19.86
N CYS A 322 -3.57 -0.78 -20.63
CA CYS A 322 -3.84 -0.86 -22.06
C CYS A 322 -2.54 -0.97 -22.89
N GLU A 323 -1.94 -2.17 -22.96
CA GLU A 323 -0.59 -2.39 -23.51
C GLU A 323 -0.36 -1.89 -24.95
N LYS A 324 -1.39 -1.94 -25.81
CA LYS A 324 -1.28 -1.52 -27.23
C LYS A 324 -1.95 -0.20 -27.58
N LEU A 325 -2.63 0.44 -26.62
CA LEU A 325 -3.33 1.70 -26.86
C LEU A 325 -2.31 2.77 -27.21
N ALA A 326 -2.34 3.24 -28.46
CA ALA A 326 -1.41 4.25 -28.98
C ALA A 326 -1.97 5.67 -28.84
N CYS A 327 -3.28 5.82 -28.99
CA CYS A 327 -3.99 7.08 -28.86
C CYS A 327 -5.41 6.89 -28.33
N ILE A 328 -5.94 7.92 -27.69
CA ILE A 328 -7.36 8.06 -27.37
C ILE A 328 -7.93 9.03 -28.40
N ALA A 329 -8.99 8.63 -29.12
CA ALA A 329 -9.56 9.49 -30.17
C ALA A 329 -10.06 10.83 -29.61
N PRO A 330 -10.04 11.92 -30.40
CA PRO A 330 -10.63 13.19 -30.01
C PRO A 330 -12.11 13.05 -29.65
N ASN A 331 -12.61 13.93 -28.78
CA ASN A 331 -14.00 13.97 -28.30
C ASN A 331 -14.48 12.71 -27.55
N VAL A 332 -13.59 11.79 -27.17
CA VAL A 332 -13.96 10.69 -26.27
C VAL A 332 -14.26 11.23 -24.88
N LEU A 333 -13.46 12.17 -24.37
CA LEU A 333 -13.65 12.76 -23.03
C LEU A 333 -14.27 14.16 -23.06
N GLY A 334 -14.06 14.94 -24.14
CA GLY A 334 -14.48 16.35 -24.22
C GLY A 334 -15.99 16.62 -24.06
N CYS A 335 -16.83 15.59 -24.17
CA CYS A 335 -18.29 15.70 -23.95
C CYS A 335 -18.72 15.45 -22.50
N CYS A 336 -17.83 14.97 -21.63
CA CYS A 336 -18.12 14.57 -20.25
C CYS A 336 -18.05 15.79 -19.30
N THR A 337 -19.04 16.70 -19.37
CA THR A 337 -19.02 17.97 -18.61
C THR A 337 -18.99 17.80 -17.09
N SER A 338 -19.38 16.63 -16.55
CA SER A 338 -19.37 16.33 -15.12
C SER A 338 -18.11 15.60 -14.63
N LEU A 339 -17.11 15.39 -15.50
CA LEU A 339 -15.94 14.58 -15.16
C LEU A 339 -15.09 15.29 -14.10
N GLN A 340 -14.89 14.62 -12.95
CA GLN A 340 -14.11 15.12 -11.82
C GLN A 340 -12.76 14.42 -11.69
N LYS A 341 -12.68 13.14 -12.08
CA LYS A 341 -11.49 12.30 -11.92
C LYS A 341 -11.12 11.60 -13.22
N LEU A 342 -9.86 11.69 -13.59
CA LEU A 342 -9.27 10.95 -14.70
C LEU A 342 -8.01 10.22 -14.24
N HIS A 343 -8.01 8.90 -14.40
CA HIS A 343 -6.88 8.03 -14.08
C HIS A 343 -6.42 7.28 -15.34
N VAL A 344 -5.14 7.39 -15.67
CA VAL A 344 -4.50 6.65 -16.76
C VAL A 344 -3.28 5.92 -16.19
N TYR A 345 -3.27 4.59 -16.25
CA TYR A 345 -2.28 3.74 -15.60
C TYR A 345 -1.76 2.67 -16.56
N ASP A 346 -0.45 2.40 -16.56
CA ASP A 346 0.20 1.28 -17.26
C ASP A 346 -0.14 1.18 -18.77
N CYS A 347 -0.25 2.33 -19.45
CA CYS A 347 -0.55 2.40 -20.88
C CYS A 347 0.74 2.52 -21.72
N LYS A 348 1.44 1.39 -21.89
CA LYS A 348 2.84 1.33 -22.41
C LYS A 348 3.08 1.90 -23.81
N LYS A 349 2.06 1.94 -24.68
CA LYS A 349 2.16 2.48 -26.05
C LYS A 349 1.52 3.85 -26.23
N LEU A 350 0.88 4.40 -25.21
CA LEU A 350 0.13 5.64 -25.30
C LEU A 350 1.09 6.79 -25.54
N ARG A 351 0.94 7.49 -26.68
CA ARG A 351 1.80 8.62 -27.03
C ARG A 351 1.22 9.96 -26.65
N ARG A 352 -0.11 10.09 -26.69
CA ARG A 352 -0.84 11.35 -26.48
C ARG A 352 -2.18 11.08 -25.83
N LEU A 353 -2.58 11.97 -24.94
CA LEU A 353 -3.96 12.07 -24.42
C LEU A 353 -4.88 12.77 -25.45
N PRO A 354 -6.22 12.65 -25.33
CA PRO A 354 -7.13 13.21 -26.32
C PRO A 354 -7.15 14.75 -26.26
N ASP A 355 -7.24 15.38 -27.43
CA ASP A 355 -7.43 16.84 -27.53
C ASP A 355 -8.75 17.28 -26.87
N GLY A 356 -8.77 18.50 -26.35
CA GLY A 356 -9.93 19.07 -25.65
C GLY A 356 -10.11 18.57 -24.21
N ILE A 357 -9.14 17.83 -23.65
CA ILE A 357 -9.15 17.46 -22.22
C ILE A 357 -9.11 18.68 -21.28
N ASP A 358 -8.56 19.81 -21.76
CA ASP A 358 -8.55 21.10 -21.07
C ASP A 358 -9.90 21.82 -21.08
N THR A 359 -10.87 21.37 -21.90
CA THR A 359 -12.24 21.92 -21.92
C THR A 359 -13.14 21.39 -20.81
N LEU A 360 -12.66 20.43 -20.01
CA LEU A 360 -13.43 19.79 -18.94
C LEU A 360 -13.60 20.74 -17.74
N PRO A 361 -14.83 21.24 -17.46
CA PRO A 361 -15.02 22.34 -16.53
C PRO A 361 -14.91 21.93 -15.06
N LEU A 362 -15.11 20.65 -14.74
CA LEU A 362 -15.19 20.14 -13.36
C LEU A 362 -14.06 19.17 -13.00
N LEU A 363 -13.05 18.99 -13.85
CA LEU A 363 -11.99 18.02 -13.61
C LEU A 363 -11.09 18.48 -12.46
N GLU A 364 -11.18 17.83 -11.30
CA GLU A 364 -10.43 18.17 -10.10
C GLU A 364 -9.14 17.36 -9.92
N LYS A 365 -9.12 16.12 -10.40
CA LYS A 365 -7.99 15.20 -10.22
C LYS A 365 -7.62 14.50 -11.52
N MET A 366 -6.36 14.64 -11.91
CA MET A 366 -5.76 13.91 -13.02
C MET A 366 -4.55 13.13 -12.52
N THR A 367 -4.47 11.84 -12.85
CA THR A 367 -3.34 10.98 -12.48
C THR A 367 -2.93 10.16 -13.69
N ILE A 368 -1.67 10.25 -14.08
CA ILE A 368 -1.07 9.51 -15.18
C ILE A 368 0.13 8.76 -14.60
N ARG A 369 0.13 7.43 -14.64
CA ARG A 369 1.27 6.64 -14.16
C ARG A 369 1.67 5.58 -15.17
N GLU A 370 2.95 5.23 -15.18
CA GLU A 370 3.50 4.10 -15.93
C GLU A 370 3.15 4.18 -17.43
N CYS A 371 3.20 5.38 -18.00
CA CYS A 371 2.99 5.65 -19.44
C CYS A 371 4.32 6.05 -20.11
N PRO A 372 5.27 5.12 -20.30
CA PRO A 372 6.66 5.44 -20.68
C PRO A 372 6.82 6.03 -22.09
N ARG A 373 5.80 5.94 -22.96
CA ARG A 373 5.83 6.52 -24.33
C ARG A 373 5.01 7.79 -24.47
N LEU A 374 4.44 8.30 -23.38
CA LEU A 374 3.61 9.50 -23.41
C LEU A 374 4.50 10.72 -23.72
N GLU A 375 4.36 11.28 -24.91
CA GLU A 375 5.16 12.40 -25.39
C GLU A 375 4.55 13.75 -24.99
N PHE A 376 3.21 13.84 -24.93
CA PHE A 376 2.51 15.11 -24.77
C PHE A 376 1.14 14.98 -24.07
N ILE A 377 0.81 15.97 -23.24
CA ILE A 377 -0.50 16.16 -22.60
C ILE A 377 -1.11 17.44 -23.20
N PRO A 378 -2.23 17.36 -23.94
CA PRO A 378 -2.81 18.51 -24.64
C PRO A 378 -3.62 19.40 -23.68
N MET A 379 -2.92 20.27 -22.95
CA MET A 379 -3.53 21.26 -22.08
C MET A 379 -2.98 22.63 -22.45
N THR A 380 -3.72 23.36 -23.30
CA THR A 380 -3.29 24.65 -23.86
C THR A 380 -3.93 25.83 -23.16
N HIS A 381 -5.20 25.70 -22.75
CA HIS A 381 -5.96 26.80 -22.11
C HIS A 381 -6.01 26.71 -20.57
N GLY A 382 -5.40 25.66 -20.01
CA GLY A 382 -5.46 25.32 -18.59
C GLY A 382 -6.81 24.77 -18.14
N MET A 383 -6.88 24.33 -16.89
CA MET A 383 -8.06 23.73 -16.28
C MET A 383 -8.40 24.43 -14.97
N ALA A 384 -9.45 25.25 -14.99
CA ALA A 384 -9.83 26.10 -13.86
C ALA A 384 -10.19 25.32 -12.58
N SER A 385 -10.66 24.08 -12.70
CA SER A 385 -11.08 23.26 -11.55
C SER A 385 -10.02 22.26 -11.09
N LEU A 386 -8.90 22.11 -11.80
CA LEU A 386 -7.90 21.09 -11.49
C LEU A 386 -7.20 21.41 -10.17
N ARG A 387 -7.35 20.52 -9.19
CA ARG A 387 -6.75 20.64 -7.85
C ARG A 387 -5.52 19.76 -7.69
N LYS A 388 -5.48 18.60 -8.35
CA LYS A 388 -4.40 17.61 -8.19
C LYS A 388 -3.97 17.06 -9.54
N LEU A 389 -2.69 17.23 -9.85
CA LEU A 389 -2.04 16.62 -11.02
C LEU A 389 -0.87 15.74 -10.54
N HIS A 390 -0.93 14.46 -10.89
CA HIS A 390 0.14 13.52 -10.57
C HIS A 390 0.57 12.78 -11.84
N ILE A 391 1.85 12.90 -12.18
CA ILE A 391 2.49 12.26 -13.33
C ILE A 391 3.62 11.40 -12.77
N ASP A 392 3.62 10.11 -13.07
CA ASP A 392 4.61 9.15 -12.54
C ASP A 392 5.09 8.20 -13.64
N SER A 393 6.39 7.96 -13.71
CA SER A 393 6.99 6.94 -14.58
C SER A 393 6.60 7.14 -16.06
N CYS A 394 6.55 8.41 -16.49
CA CYS A 394 6.22 8.83 -17.86
C CYS A 394 7.49 9.27 -18.60
N GLY A 395 8.39 8.33 -18.85
CA GLY A 395 9.73 8.61 -19.37
C GLY A 395 9.79 9.29 -20.74
N GLY A 396 8.75 9.12 -21.59
CA GLY A 396 8.67 9.74 -22.91
C GLY A 396 8.32 11.24 -22.90
N LEU A 397 7.91 11.78 -21.73
CA LEU A 397 7.41 13.14 -21.62
C LEU A 397 8.59 14.12 -21.64
N SER A 398 8.74 14.86 -22.74
CA SER A 398 9.84 15.83 -22.91
C SER A 398 9.56 17.19 -22.26
N GLY A 399 8.29 17.49 -21.97
CA GLY A 399 7.84 18.74 -21.35
C GLY A 399 6.45 18.59 -20.75
N LEU A 400 6.18 19.36 -19.69
CA LEU A 400 4.81 19.51 -19.17
C LEU A 400 3.95 20.35 -20.13
N PRO A 401 2.61 20.25 -20.03
CA PRO A 401 1.70 21.07 -20.83
C PRO A 401 1.94 22.57 -20.66
N SER A 402 1.97 23.32 -21.76
CA SER A 402 2.18 24.78 -21.76
C SER A 402 1.06 25.54 -21.04
N GLY A 403 -0.17 25.02 -21.07
CA GLY A 403 -1.31 25.59 -20.36
C GLY A 403 -1.35 25.29 -18.87
N LEU A 404 -0.37 24.57 -18.30
CA LEU A 404 -0.31 24.28 -16.87
C LEU A 404 -0.32 25.56 -16.04
N GLN A 405 0.34 26.63 -16.52
CA GLN A 405 0.38 27.94 -15.86
C GLN A 405 -1.01 28.54 -15.61
N TYR A 406 -2.01 28.19 -16.41
CA TYR A 406 -3.38 28.71 -16.27
C TYR A 406 -4.26 27.89 -15.30
N CYS A 407 -3.71 26.84 -14.66
CA CYS A 407 -4.45 26.00 -13.69
C CYS A 407 -4.47 26.62 -12.28
N THR A 408 -5.13 27.77 -12.13
CA THR A 408 -5.08 28.58 -10.89
C THR A 408 -5.61 27.91 -9.62
N SER A 409 -6.44 26.87 -9.74
CA SER A 409 -6.95 26.07 -8.60
C SER A 409 -6.04 24.92 -8.17
N LEU A 410 -4.89 24.71 -8.83
CA LEU A 410 -4.02 23.57 -8.58
C LEU A 410 -3.41 23.68 -7.18
N GLN A 411 -3.65 22.67 -6.35
CA GLN A 411 -3.20 22.59 -4.96
C GLN A 411 -2.02 21.62 -4.78
N ALA A 412 -1.95 20.57 -5.60
CA ALA A 412 -0.87 19.60 -5.56
C ALA A 412 -0.40 19.21 -6.96
N LEU A 413 0.90 19.35 -7.19
CA LEU A 413 1.61 18.90 -8.38
C LEU A 413 2.69 17.90 -7.99
N SER A 414 2.65 16.72 -8.58
CA SER A 414 3.66 15.68 -8.35
C SER A 414 4.12 15.08 -9.67
N ILE A 415 5.43 15.09 -9.89
CA ILE A 415 6.09 14.62 -11.11
C ILE A 415 7.19 13.65 -10.70
N MET A 416 7.03 12.38 -11.06
CA MET A 416 7.92 11.30 -10.66
C MET A 416 8.38 10.50 -11.87
N GLY A 417 9.63 10.04 -11.91
CA GLY A 417 10.09 9.06 -12.90
C GLY A 417 10.00 9.54 -14.36
N CYS A 418 10.12 10.84 -14.60
CA CYS A 418 10.04 11.45 -15.94
C CYS A 418 11.44 11.73 -16.51
N GLY A 419 12.11 10.69 -17.02
CA GLY A 419 13.52 10.76 -17.46
C GLY A 419 13.83 11.76 -18.58
N ASN A 420 12.96 11.90 -19.59
CA ASN A 420 13.18 12.85 -20.69
C ASN A 420 12.77 14.30 -20.37
N LEU A 421 12.23 14.56 -19.17
CA LEU A 421 11.78 15.89 -18.80
C LEU A 421 12.99 16.77 -18.47
N THR A 422 13.32 17.70 -19.37
CA THR A 422 14.50 18.57 -19.23
C THR A 422 14.23 19.87 -18.48
N VAL A 423 13.00 20.38 -18.62
CA VAL A 423 12.54 21.66 -18.07
C VAL A 423 11.09 21.54 -17.63
N ILE A 424 10.76 22.15 -16.49
CA ILE A 424 9.38 22.39 -16.06
C ILE A 424 9.05 23.85 -16.45
N PRO A 425 7.98 24.10 -17.24
CA PRO A 425 7.64 25.44 -17.72
C PRO A 425 7.38 26.41 -16.56
N VAL A 426 7.63 27.69 -16.84
CA VAL A 426 7.42 28.80 -15.91
C VAL A 426 5.95 28.81 -15.47
N THR A 427 5.71 28.78 -14.16
CA THR A 427 4.37 28.62 -13.59
C THR A 427 4.04 29.83 -12.70
N HIS A 428 4.21 31.04 -13.21
CA HIS A 428 4.08 32.29 -12.45
C HIS A 428 2.71 32.49 -11.75
N ASP A 429 1.66 31.79 -12.18
CA ASP A 429 0.27 32.02 -11.71
C ASP A 429 -0.35 30.89 -10.86
N LEU A 430 0.39 29.84 -10.44
CA LEU A 430 -0.18 28.78 -9.58
C LEU A 430 -0.24 29.19 -8.09
N SER A 431 -0.92 30.31 -7.81
CA SER A 431 -1.06 30.89 -6.46
C SER A 431 -1.70 29.97 -5.43
N SER A 432 -2.52 28.98 -5.84
CA SER A 432 -3.16 28.00 -4.96
C SER A 432 -2.29 26.79 -4.62
N LEU A 433 -1.11 26.64 -5.24
CA LEU A 433 -0.28 25.44 -5.11
C LEU A 433 0.27 25.34 -3.69
N ARG A 434 -0.01 24.23 -3.01
CA ARG A 434 0.43 23.94 -1.63
C ARG A 434 1.55 22.92 -1.58
N THR A 435 1.55 21.97 -2.51
CA THR A 435 2.50 20.86 -2.53
C THR A 435 3.09 20.69 -3.91
N LEU A 436 4.43 20.77 -4.01
CA LEU A 436 5.19 20.45 -5.21
C LEU A 436 6.17 19.32 -4.90
N LYS A 437 6.02 18.18 -5.58
CA LYS A 437 6.92 17.03 -5.47
C LYS A 437 7.51 16.70 -6.81
N ILE A 438 8.83 16.68 -6.90
CA ILE A 438 9.58 16.34 -8.10
C ILE A 438 10.58 15.27 -7.73
N GLY A 439 10.64 14.16 -8.48
CA GLY A 439 11.76 13.25 -8.32
C GLY A 439 11.90 12.16 -9.35
N ASP A 440 13.01 11.44 -9.29
CA ASP A 440 13.43 10.48 -10.33
C ASP A 440 13.37 11.08 -11.76
N CYS A 441 13.62 12.39 -11.88
CA CYS A 441 13.67 13.11 -13.15
C CYS A 441 15.14 13.30 -13.54
N GLU A 442 15.72 12.30 -14.18
CA GLU A 442 17.17 12.25 -14.49
C GLU A 442 17.62 13.37 -15.44
N GLY A 443 16.80 13.72 -16.44
CA GLY A 443 17.10 14.77 -17.41
C GLY A 443 16.84 16.20 -16.94
N LEU A 444 16.27 16.40 -15.74
CA LEU A 444 15.83 17.71 -15.27
C LEU A 444 17.04 18.58 -14.90
N SER A 445 17.27 19.62 -15.69
CA SER A 445 18.42 20.52 -15.54
C SER A 445 18.20 21.65 -14.53
N CYS A 446 16.95 22.11 -14.39
CA CYS A 446 16.57 23.14 -13.44
C CYS A 446 15.13 22.92 -12.94
N LEU A 447 14.87 23.38 -11.72
CA LEU A 447 13.51 23.52 -11.19
C LEU A 447 12.81 24.71 -11.88
N PRO A 448 11.46 24.78 -11.90
CA PRO A 448 10.75 25.87 -12.57
C PRO A 448 11.16 27.24 -12.03
N SER A 449 11.42 28.20 -12.91
CA SER A 449 11.57 29.60 -12.49
C SER A 449 10.22 30.17 -12.05
N GLY A 450 10.24 31.09 -11.08
CA GLY A 450 9.01 31.67 -10.53
C GLY A 450 8.37 30.85 -9.39
N LEU A 451 9.08 29.88 -8.78
CA LEU A 451 8.61 29.20 -7.55
C LEU A 451 8.23 30.22 -6.47
N GLU A 452 8.94 31.35 -6.42
CA GLU A 452 8.69 32.48 -5.52
C GLU A 452 7.28 33.07 -5.63
N HIS A 453 6.58 32.88 -6.75
CA HIS A 453 5.21 33.35 -6.95
C HIS A 453 4.15 32.41 -6.37
N PHE A 454 4.53 31.23 -5.89
CA PHE A 454 3.62 30.31 -5.20
C PHE A 454 3.36 30.76 -3.77
N SER A 455 2.52 31.79 -3.62
CA SER A 455 2.17 32.39 -2.32
C SER A 455 1.57 31.40 -1.32
N SER A 456 1.00 30.28 -1.77
CA SER A 456 0.42 29.24 -0.90
C SER A 456 1.30 27.99 -0.72
N LEU A 457 2.53 27.95 -1.27
CA LEU A 457 3.36 26.74 -1.24
C LEU A 457 3.78 26.42 0.19
N GLN A 458 3.43 25.22 0.66
CA GLN A 458 3.72 24.73 2.01
C GLN A 458 4.80 23.64 2.00
N GLU A 459 4.86 22.83 0.95
CA GLU A 459 5.77 21.69 0.83
C GLU A 459 6.44 21.66 -0.55
N LEU A 460 7.77 21.67 -0.55
CA LEU A 460 8.62 21.44 -1.71
C LEU A 460 9.52 20.22 -1.44
N SER A 461 9.37 19.18 -2.24
CA SER A 461 10.22 17.99 -2.18
C SER A 461 10.86 17.73 -3.54
N VAL A 462 12.19 17.64 -3.57
CA VAL A 462 12.99 17.34 -4.76
C VAL A 462 13.90 16.16 -4.46
N TRP A 463 13.77 15.05 -5.19
CA TRP A 463 14.59 13.88 -4.90
C TRP A 463 15.02 13.10 -6.14
N ASN A 464 16.24 12.53 -6.15
CA ASN A 464 16.80 11.82 -7.31
C ASN A 464 16.76 12.65 -8.60
N CYS A 465 17.11 13.94 -8.51
CA CYS A 465 17.28 14.84 -9.66
C CYS A 465 18.77 15.20 -9.79
N PRO A 466 19.60 14.37 -10.46
CA PRO A 466 21.04 14.44 -10.37
C PRO A 466 21.65 15.68 -11.04
N ILE A 467 21.03 16.22 -12.10
CA ILE A 467 21.59 17.32 -12.91
C ILE A 467 21.21 18.71 -12.37
N VAL A 468 20.21 18.80 -11.47
CA VAL A 468 19.75 20.08 -10.91
C VAL A 468 20.89 20.76 -10.14
N THR A 469 21.26 21.97 -10.59
CA THR A 469 22.42 22.72 -10.06
C THR A 469 22.07 23.71 -8.95
N SER A 470 20.82 24.17 -8.90
CA SER A 470 20.35 25.21 -8.00
C SER A 470 18.86 25.07 -7.69
N ILE A 471 18.44 25.68 -6.58
CA ILE A 471 17.02 25.94 -6.30
C ILE A 471 16.74 27.39 -6.69
N PRO A 472 15.81 27.65 -7.62
CA PRO A 472 15.57 28.98 -8.13
C PRO A 472 14.95 29.86 -7.05
N ILE A 473 15.70 30.88 -6.62
CA ILE A 473 15.18 32.10 -5.99
C ILE A 473 15.69 33.26 -6.83
N SER A 474 14.87 33.68 -7.78
CA SER A 474 15.13 34.88 -8.56
C SER A 474 14.68 36.09 -7.76
N ASN A 475 15.55 37.10 -7.64
CA ASN A 475 15.19 38.47 -7.22
C ASN A 475 14.87 38.71 -5.73
N GLY A 476 15.28 37.81 -4.82
CA GLY A 476 15.19 38.07 -3.37
C GLY A 476 13.77 38.09 -2.80
N VAL A 477 12.80 37.44 -3.47
CA VAL A 477 11.43 37.29 -2.97
C VAL A 477 11.36 36.08 -2.02
N PRO A 478 10.88 36.25 -0.78
CA PRO A 478 10.82 35.16 0.20
C PRO A 478 9.62 34.21 -0.03
N PHE A 479 9.85 32.91 0.13
CA PHE A 479 8.87 31.85 0.32
C PHE A 479 8.17 31.96 1.68
N THR A 480 7.24 32.90 1.76
CA THR A 480 6.55 33.23 3.03
C THR A 480 5.66 32.10 3.58
N SER A 481 5.22 31.15 2.76
CA SER A 481 4.34 30.05 3.18
C SER A 481 5.03 28.70 3.32
N LEU A 482 6.28 28.56 2.87
CA LEU A 482 6.96 27.26 2.78
C LEU A 482 7.29 26.76 4.18
N GLN A 483 6.76 25.59 4.53
CA GLN A 483 6.94 24.95 5.85
C GLN A 483 7.88 23.74 5.77
N VAL A 484 7.91 23.04 4.64
CA VAL A 484 8.68 21.82 4.45
C VAL A 484 9.51 21.92 3.17
N LEU A 485 10.82 21.76 3.30
CA LEU A 485 11.77 21.65 2.19
C LEU A 485 12.57 20.37 2.34
N GLU A 486 12.41 19.46 1.38
CA GLU A 486 13.12 18.19 1.33
C GLU A 486 13.90 18.06 0.02
N ILE A 487 15.20 17.78 0.14
CA ILE A 487 16.10 17.62 -1.00
C ILE A 487 16.92 16.36 -0.80
N GLU A 488 16.87 15.44 -1.75
CA GLU A 488 17.57 14.16 -1.63
C GLU A 488 18.22 13.73 -2.95
N ASN A 489 19.47 13.26 -2.91
CA ASN A 489 20.17 12.70 -4.07
C ASN A 489 20.25 13.68 -5.28
N CYS A 490 20.46 14.98 -5.03
CA CYS A 490 20.75 15.98 -6.06
C CYS A 490 22.27 16.16 -6.23
N MET A 491 22.86 15.42 -7.17
CA MET A 491 24.32 15.26 -7.29
C MET A 491 25.05 16.53 -7.73
N GLU A 492 24.43 17.34 -8.59
CA GLU A 492 25.01 18.57 -9.15
C GLU A 492 24.63 19.84 -8.37
N LEU A 493 23.82 19.73 -7.31
CA LEU A 493 23.35 20.87 -6.53
C LEU A 493 24.54 21.56 -5.85
N SER A 494 24.87 22.76 -6.32
CA SER A 494 26.04 23.52 -5.86
C SER A 494 25.66 24.80 -5.10
N SER A 495 24.45 25.31 -5.35
CA SER A 495 23.91 26.50 -4.68
C SER A 495 22.59 26.18 -3.99
N PHE A 496 22.42 26.77 -2.81
CA PHE A 496 21.22 26.67 -2.00
C PHE A 496 20.82 28.09 -1.55
N PRO A 497 19.52 28.41 -1.53
CA PRO A 497 19.06 29.74 -1.18
C PRO A 497 19.37 30.10 0.27
N ALA A 498 19.61 31.38 0.51
CA ALA A 498 19.72 31.89 1.88
C ALA A 498 18.42 31.63 2.64
N LEU A 499 18.52 31.15 3.88
CA LEU A 499 17.35 30.77 4.68
C LEU A 499 16.45 31.96 5.05
N GLU A 500 16.95 33.20 4.99
CA GLU A 500 16.13 34.41 5.12
C GLU A 500 14.98 34.47 4.10
N PHE A 501 15.14 33.81 2.95
CA PHE A 501 14.09 33.71 1.94
C PHE A 501 13.05 32.62 2.26
N CYS A 502 13.16 31.89 3.36
CA CYS A 502 12.21 30.86 3.78
C CYS A 502 11.75 31.07 5.23
N PRO A 503 11.10 32.21 5.56
CA PRO A 503 10.86 32.63 6.95
C PRO A 503 9.89 31.72 7.73
N SER A 504 9.05 30.94 7.06
CA SER A 504 8.07 30.03 7.69
C SER A 504 8.53 28.57 7.74
N LEU A 505 9.77 28.28 7.37
CA LEU A 505 10.28 26.93 7.21
C LEU A 505 10.38 26.22 8.56
N ARG A 506 9.61 25.15 8.75
CA ARG A 506 9.61 24.31 9.96
C ARG A 506 10.51 23.10 9.84
N LYS A 507 10.61 22.54 8.63
CA LYS A 507 11.37 21.31 8.36
C LYS A 507 12.28 21.50 7.16
N LEU A 508 13.58 21.34 7.38
CA LEU A 508 14.60 21.27 6.33
C LEU A 508 15.30 19.92 6.37
N MET A 509 15.27 19.21 5.24
CA MET A 509 15.99 17.95 5.06
C MET A 509 16.80 17.99 3.78
N ILE A 510 18.11 17.79 3.89
CA ILE A 510 19.05 17.72 2.75
C ILE A 510 19.83 16.41 2.87
N ARG A 511 19.77 15.56 1.86
CA ARG A 511 20.42 14.26 1.85
C ARG A 511 21.18 14.03 0.55
N ASN A 512 22.39 13.49 0.67
CA ASN A 512 23.22 13.06 -0.45
C ASN A 512 23.33 14.12 -1.57
N CYS A 513 23.69 15.34 -1.19
CA CYS A 513 23.94 16.45 -2.11
C CYS A 513 25.45 16.79 -2.04
N PRO A 514 26.32 16.05 -2.77
CA PRO A 514 27.76 16.10 -2.57
C PRO A 514 28.41 17.40 -3.06
N LYS A 515 27.86 18.11 -4.05
CA LYS A 515 28.44 19.38 -4.55
C LYS A 515 28.03 20.62 -3.75
N LEU A 516 27.10 20.48 -2.81
CA LEU A 516 26.62 21.61 -2.02
C LEU A 516 27.71 22.08 -1.06
N ALA A 517 28.22 23.29 -1.28
CA ALA A 517 29.36 23.81 -0.51
C ALA A 517 28.95 24.59 0.75
N PHE A 518 27.84 25.34 0.70
CA PHE A 518 27.42 26.22 1.77
C PHE A 518 25.90 26.29 1.88
N ILE A 519 25.40 26.46 3.11
CA ILE A 519 24.03 26.91 3.41
C ILE A 519 24.18 28.21 4.22
N SER A 520 23.64 29.32 3.72
CA SER A 520 23.76 30.62 4.38
C SER A 520 22.44 31.05 5.03
N ALA A 521 22.52 31.82 6.13
CA ALA A 521 21.36 32.51 6.68
C ALA A 521 20.96 33.70 5.78
N LEU A 522 21.96 34.48 5.35
CA LEU A 522 21.83 35.72 4.59
C LEU A 522 22.39 35.57 3.18
N SER A 523 21.88 36.34 2.23
CA SER A 523 22.43 36.44 0.89
C SER A 523 23.80 37.13 0.89
N LEU A 524 24.77 36.55 0.18
CA LEU A 524 26.13 37.09 0.05
C LEU A 524 26.24 38.23 -0.99
N THR A 525 25.13 38.67 -1.59
CA THR A 525 25.12 39.57 -2.76
C THR A 525 25.06 41.07 -2.45
N ASN A 526 25.08 41.49 -1.19
CA ASN A 526 25.18 42.91 -0.86
C ASN A 526 26.65 43.35 -0.76
N PRO A 527 27.19 44.17 -1.70
CA PRO A 527 28.45 44.85 -1.44
C PRO A 527 28.26 45.77 -0.23
N LEU A 528 29.17 45.69 0.75
CA LEU A 528 29.18 46.56 1.93
C LEU A 528 28.98 48.03 1.51
N PRO A 529 27.97 48.75 2.04
CA PRO A 529 28.05 50.20 2.05
C PRO A 529 29.10 50.59 3.09
N SER A 530 30.23 51.07 2.60
CA SER A 530 31.24 51.77 3.39
C SER A 530 30.63 53.06 3.97
N SER A 531 29.96 52.97 5.12
CA SER A 531 29.94 53.98 6.20
C SER A 531 28.77 53.75 7.17
N ARG A 532 29.12 53.76 8.46
CA ARG A 532 28.31 54.04 9.67
C ARG A 532 26.89 53.47 9.81
N SER A 533 26.80 52.59 10.80
CA SER A 533 25.75 52.52 11.83
C SER A 533 24.30 52.42 11.34
N GLU A 534 23.91 51.22 10.91
CA GLU A 534 22.56 50.73 11.20
C GLU A 534 22.68 49.30 11.71
N ASN A 535 21.98 49.02 12.81
CA ASN A 535 21.97 47.73 13.48
C ASN A 535 21.39 46.67 12.52
N PHE A 536 22.22 45.76 12.02
CA PHE A 536 21.73 44.50 11.46
C PHE A 536 21.06 43.74 12.61
N THR A 537 19.75 43.88 12.70
CA THR A 537 18.93 42.98 13.50
C THR A 537 19.15 41.58 12.95
N SER A 538 19.56 40.67 13.83
CA SER A 538 19.63 39.24 13.53
C SER A 538 18.29 38.81 12.93
N THR A 539 18.26 38.45 11.64
CA THR A 539 17.11 37.77 11.05
C THR A 539 17.04 36.39 11.67
N SER A 540 16.31 36.30 12.79
CA SER A 540 16.16 35.09 13.57
C SER A 540 15.33 34.09 12.77
N LEU A 541 15.87 32.89 12.54
CA LEU A 541 15.20 31.80 11.83
C LEU A 541 14.32 31.03 12.82
N ASP A 542 13.37 31.76 13.42
CA ASP A 542 12.58 31.34 14.58
C ASP A 542 11.56 30.24 14.27
N SER A 543 11.35 29.88 13.02
CA SER A 543 10.33 28.90 12.62
C SER A 543 10.86 27.47 12.49
N LEU A 544 12.18 27.28 12.34
CA LEU A 544 12.75 25.97 12.03
C LEU A 544 12.74 25.06 13.25
N GLU A 545 11.98 23.97 13.18
CA GLU A 545 11.82 22.97 14.25
C GLU A 545 12.69 21.72 14.00
N TYR A 546 12.94 21.39 12.74
CA TYR A 546 13.69 20.21 12.31
C TYR A 546 14.72 20.55 11.22
N LEU A 547 15.99 20.23 11.49
CA LEU A 547 17.09 20.33 10.55
C LEU A 547 17.80 18.99 10.41
N SER A 548 17.81 18.42 9.20
CA SER A 548 18.56 17.20 8.91
C SER A 548 19.44 17.35 7.67
N ILE A 549 20.74 17.12 7.84
CA ILE A 549 21.73 17.14 6.75
C ILE A 549 22.47 15.79 6.77
N ARG A 550 22.43 15.06 5.66
CA ARG A 550 23.01 13.72 5.56
C ARG A 550 23.86 13.55 4.31
N SER A 551 25.06 13.01 4.43
CA SER A 551 25.90 12.62 3.28
C SER A 551 26.19 13.78 2.30
N CYS A 552 26.34 15.01 2.81
CA CYS A 552 26.75 16.18 2.01
C CYS A 552 28.26 16.39 2.17
N SER A 553 29.06 15.73 1.33
CA SER A 553 30.51 15.63 1.52
C SER A 553 31.27 16.94 1.31
N ASN A 554 30.89 17.79 0.36
CA ASN A 554 31.55 19.10 0.15
C ASN A 554 30.98 20.24 1.00
N LEU A 555 30.01 19.99 1.87
CA LEU A 555 29.41 21.06 2.69
C LEU A 555 30.44 21.54 3.72
N HIS A 556 30.85 22.80 3.61
CA HIS A 556 31.87 23.43 4.45
C HIS A 556 31.30 24.15 5.65
N SER A 557 30.17 24.85 5.49
CA SER A 557 29.51 25.57 6.57
C SER A 557 27.99 25.55 6.45
N ILE A 558 27.36 25.66 7.62
CA ILE A 558 25.93 25.90 7.80
C ILE A 558 25.75 27.23 8.56
N PRO A 559 24.53 27.79 8.59
CA PRO A 559 24.25 28.97 9.38
C PRO A 559 24.55 28.75 10.86
N ASP A 560 24.87 29.83 11.58
CA ASP A 560 25.11 29.73 13.01
C ASP A 560 23.87 29.20 13.72
N LEU A 561 24.06 28.15 14.50
CA LEU A 561 22.96 27.39 15.10
C LEU A 561 22.23 28.23 16.14
N ASP A 562 22.90 29.20 16.75
CA ASP A 562 22.30 30.17 17.67
C ASP A 562 21.14 30.98 17.05
N SER A 563 21.06 31.04 15.72
CA SER A 563 20.00 31.74 14.98
C SER A 563 18.65 31.01 14.95
N PHE A 564 18.59 29.72 15.35
CA PHE A 564 17.38 28.88 15.25
C PHE A 564 16.67 28.68 16.60
N THR A 565 16.00 29.71 17.12
CA THR A 565 15.44 29.68 18.49
C THR A 565 14.36 28.61 18.76
N SER A 566 13.71 28.07 17.72
CA SER A 566 12.67 27.02 17.83
C SER A 566 13.17 25.62 17.47
N LEU A 567 14.46 25.44 17.19
CA LEU A 567 14.99 24.15 16.73
C LEU A 567 14.83 23.08 17.80
N ARG A 568 14.14 21.99 17.48
CA ARG A 568 13.92 20.84 18.38
C ARG A 568 14.79 19.66 18.00
N GLN A 569 15.03 19.45 16.70
CA GLN A 569 15.77 18.31 16.19
C GLN A 569 16.87 18.75 15.23
N LEU A 570 18.12 18.40 15.55
CA LEU A 570 19.29 18.68 14.73
C LEU A 570 20.04 17.38 14.42
N TRP A 571 19.98 16.92 13.17
CA TRP A 571 20.61 15.68 12.73
C TRP A 571 21.61 15.94 11.59
N ILE A 572 22.90 15.82 11.89
CA ILE A 572 23.98 15.91 10.92
C ILE A 572 24.71 14.56 10.85
N HIS A 573 24.75 13.96 9.67
CA HIS A 573 25.37 12.66 9.45
C HIS A 573 26.25 12.65 8.20
N ASN A 574 27.49 12.16 8.32
CA ASN A 574 28.37 11.91 7.17
C ASN A 574 28.65 13.16 6.31
N CYS A 575 28.95 14.29 6.95
CA CYS A 575 29.34 15.54 6.30
C CYS A 575 30.83 15.80 6.49
N GLU A 576 31.64 15.30 5.56
CA GLU A 576 33.09 15.19 5.73
C GLU A 576 33.83 16.53 5.89
N ARG A 577 33.41 17.55 5.14
CA ARG A 577 34.09 18.87 5.15
C ARG A 577 33.48 19.90 6.08
N LEU A 578 32.39 19.55 6.78
CA LEU A 578 31.59 20.50 7.55
C LEU A 578 32.31 20.91 8.83
N GLU A 579 32.52 22.22 8.98
CA GLU A 579 33.02 22.84 10.20
C GLU A 579 31.85 23.50 10.93
N ILE A 580 31.48 22.94 12.09
CA ILE A 580 30.49 23.54 12.98
C ILE A 580 31.21 24.60 13.81
N ARG A 581 30.99 25.88 13.49
CA ARG A 581 31.63 27.03 14.16
C ARG A 581 30.79 27.65 15.29
N ALA A 582 29.62 27.06 15.58
CA ALA A 582 28.70 27.58 16.57
C ALA A 582 29.34 27.55 17.98
N THR A 583 29.25 28.66 18.71
CA THR A 583 29.74 28.75 20.09
C THR A 583 28.72 28.18 21.09
N SER A 584 27.43 28.25 20.75
CA SER A 584 26.33 27.66 21.51
C SER A 584 25.31 26.98 20.58
N LEU A 585 24.34 26.30 21.19
CA LEU A 585 23.20 25.69 20.50
C LEU A 585 21.90 26.24 21.08
N CYS A 586 20.80 26.05 20.37
CA CYS A 586 19.48 26.55 20.76
C CYS A 586 18.93 25.82 22.00
N VAL A 587 18.47 26.57 23.01
CA VAL A 587 17.92 26.02 24.26
C VAL A 587 16.66 25.17 24.11
N SER A 588 15.97 25.30 22.96
CA SER A 588 14.78 24.51 22.57
C SER A 588 15.09 23.08 22.16
N LEU A 589 16.37 22.73 21.93
CA LEU A 589 16.77 21.47 21.32
C LEU A 589 16.38 20.26 22.20
N GLU A 590 15.65 19.31 21.61
CA GLU A 590 15.19 18.07 22.25
C GLU A 590 16.04 16.87 21.79
N GLU A 591 16.48 16.86 20.53
CA GLU A 591 17.35 15.83 19.94
C GLU A 591 18.55 16.43 19.20
N LEU A 592 19.75 15.95 19.56
CA LEU A 592 21.00 16.26 18.86
C LEU A 592 21.64 14.98 18.33
N LYS A 593 21.88 14.88 17.02
CA LYS A 593 22.60 13.77 16.39
C LYS A 593 23.70 14.31 15.49
N LEU A 594 24.97 14.13 15.89
CA LEU A 594 26.16 14.50 15.13
C LEU A 594 26.98 13.24 14.91
N THR A 595 27.05 12.76 13.67
CA THR A 595 27.57 11.41 13.40
C THR A 595 28.45 11.37 12.16
N SER A 596 29.56 10.64 12.22
CA SER A 596 30.48 10.48 11.08
C SER A 596 30.98 11.85 10.55
N LEU A 597 31.44 12.71 11.45
CA LEU A 597 32.01 14.02 11.13
C LEU A 597 33.53 13.96 11.39
N PRO A 598 34.39 13.91 10.37
CA PRO A 598 35.81 13.66 10.56
C PRO A 598 36.55 14.89 11.08
N LYS A 599 36.10 16.12 10.78
CA LYS A 599 36.81 17.36 11.12
C LYS A 599 36.70 17.94 12.54
N PRO A 600 35.56 17.89 13.26
CA PRO A 600 35.36 18.77 14.41
C PRO A 600 36.39 18.48 15.50
N GLU A 601 37.32 19.43 15.71
CA GLU A 601 38.27 19.40 16.83
C GLU A 601 37.56 19.62 18.17
N SER A 602 36.41 20.30 18.14
CA SER A 602 35.51 20.48 19.27
C SER A 602 34.06 20.55 18.80
N ILE A 603 33.14 20.19 19.69
CA ILE A 603 31.69 20.33 19.51
C ILE A 603 31.24 21.54 20.32
N PRO A 604 30.22 22.31 19.88
CA PRO A 604 29.65 23.41 20.65
C PRO A 604 29.29 23.01 22.08
N SER A 605 29.36 23.95 23.02
CA SER A 605 29.00 23.65 24.41
C SER A 605 27.53 23.24 24.52
N LEU A 606 27.26 22.20 25.30
CA LEU A 606 25.89 21.75 25.60
C LEU A 606 25.33 22.40 26.88
N ASP A 607 25.99 23.45 27.38
CA ASP A 607 25.53 24.21 28.54
C ASP A 607 24.13 24.78 28.29
N ASN A 608 23.29 24.80 29.33
CA ASN A 608 21.92 25.34 29.31
C ASN A 608 20.90 24.63 28.39
N LEU A 609 21.26 23.54 27.69
CA LEU A 609 20.36 22.76 26.83
C LEU A 609 19.43 21.81 27.62
N THR A 610 18.74 22.34 28.63
CA THR A 610 17.96 21.53 29.59
C THR A 610 16.81 20.74 28.95
N SER A 611 16.38 21.09 27.73
CA SER A 611 15.35 20.39 26.96
C SER A 611 15.81 19.07 26.34
N LEU A 612 17.13 18.85 26.17
CA LEU A 612 17.66 17.68 25.48
C LEU A 612 17.26 16.38 26.18
N CYS A 613 16.65 15.48 25.41
CA CYS A 613 16.26 14.15 25.83
C CYS A 613 17.07 13.04 25.14
N MET A 614 17.67 13.35 23.98
CA MET A 614 18.51 12.44 23.21
C MET A 614 19.75 13.17 22.67
N VAL A 615 20.92 12.59 22.90
CA VAL A 615 22.18 13.03 22.32
C VAL A 615 22.87 11.84 21.67
N ALA A 616 23.24 11.96 20.39
CA ALA A 616 24.06 10.99 19.68
C ALA A 616 25.25 11.69 19.04
N ILE A 617 26.47 11.40 19.52
CA ILE A 617 27.72 11.97 19.01
C ILE A 617 28.71 10.83 18.81
N TYR A 618 28.85 10.33 17.59
CA TYR A 618 29.78 9.23 17.34
C TYR A 618 30.42 9.22 15.95
N ASP A 619 31.55 8.52 15.82
CA ASP A 619 32.41 8.52 14.63
C ASP A 619 32.92 9.92 14.27
N CYS A 620 33.35 10.68 15.28
CA CYS A 620 33.96 11.99 15.10
C CYS A 620 35.48 11.89 15.26
N GLY A 621 36.19 11.49 14.20
CA GLY A 621 37.58 11.04 14.24
C GLY A 621 38.65 12.04 14.68
N ASN A 622 38.36 13.35 14.72
CA ASN A 622 39.27 14.37 15.26
C ASN A 622 38.95 14.80 16.70
N LEU A 623 37.83 14.33 17.25
CA LEU A 623 37.38 14.77 18.56
C LEU A 623 38.20 14.09 19.66
N LYS A 624 39.00 14.88 20.39
CA LYS A 624 39.88 14.41 21.47
C LYS A 624 39.25 14.52 22.86
N ILE A 625 38.24 15.37 23.02
CA ILE A 625 37.65 15.72 24.31
C ILE A 625 36.13 15.56 24.22
N PHE A 626 35.52 15.19 25.35
CA PHE A 626 34.08 15.12 25.49
C PHE A 626 33.43 16.53 25.42
N PRO A 627 32.23 16.67 24.82
CA PRO A 627 31.52 17.96 24.85
C PRO A 627 31.24 18.41 26.28
N ARG A 628 31.45 19.71 26.55
CA ARG A 628 31.17 20.31 27.87
C ARG A 628 29.66 20.46 28.08
N GLY A 629 29.23 20.55 29.33
CA GLY A 629 27.84 20.89 29.68
C GLY A 629 26.84 19.74 29.84
N LEU A 630 27.22 18.48 29.60
CA LEU A 630 26.28 17.35 29.75
C LEU A 630 25.72 17.17 31.16
N HIS A 631 26.49 17.58 32.18
CA HIS A 631 26.06 17.54 33.58
C HIS A 631 24.81 18.42 33.82
N CYS A 632 24.55 19.41 32.95
CA CYS A 632 23.38 20.28 33.00
C CYS A 632 22.12 19.63 32.38
N LEU A 633 22.24 18.49 31.68
CA LEU A 633 21.15 17.88 30.91
C LEU A 633 20.23 17.00 31.77
N THR A 634 19.41 17.64 32.59
CA THR A 634 18.53 16.97 33.57
C THR A 634 17.40 16.12 32.97
N ARG A 635 17.12 16.25 31.66
CA ARG A 635 16.08 15.51 30.91
C ARG A 635 16.62 14.39 30.02
N LEU A 636 17.95 14.23 29.93
CA LEU A 636 18.59 13.27 29.02
C LEU A 636 18.24 11.82 29.38
N LYS A 637 17.63 11.11 28.43
CA LYS A 637 17.23 9.70 28.56
C LYS A 637 18.09 8.77 27.73
N THR A 638 18.54 9.23 26.56
CA THR A 638 19.31 8.44 25.60
C THR A 638 20.60 9.14 25.24
N LEU A 639 21.72 8.44 25.41
CA LEU A 639 23.06 8.92 25.07
C LEU A 639 23.77 7.88 24.19
N THR A 640 24.17 8.28 22.99
CA THR A 640 25.01 7.47 22.09
C THR A 640 26.31 8.21 21.86
N ILE A 641 27.44 7.63 22.22
CA ILE A 641 28.74 8.30 22.18
C ILE A 641 29.86 7.37 21.74
N GLY A 642 30.89 7.87 21.07
CA GLY A 642 32.10 7.11 20.82
C GLY A 642 32.67 7.23 19.40
N GLY A 643 33.63 6.39 19.02
CA GLY A 643 34.37 6.58 17.76
C GLY A 643 35.07 7.94 17.72
N PHE A 644 35.73 8.29 18.82
CA PHE A 644 36.58 9.49 18.95
C PHE A 644 37.91 9.27 18.21
N SER A 645 38.85 10.21 18.35
CA SER A 645 40.17 10.11 17.73
C SER A 645 40.91 8.82 18.10
N GLU A 646 41.42 8.11 17.09
CA GLU A 646 42.27 6.93 17.26
C GLU A 646 43.65 7.25 17.87
N GLU A 647 43.97 8.54 18.10
CA GLU A 647 45.14 8.95 18.88
C GLU A 647 44.95 8.72 20.39
N LEU A 648 43.71 8.57 20.87
CA LEU A 648 43.42 8.36 22.28
C LEU A 648 43.63 6.90 22.67
N ASP A 649 44.42 6.69 23.72
CA ASP A 649 44.66 5.36 24.32
C ASP A 649 43.54 4.91 25.28
N CYS A 650 42.71 5.85 25.73
CA CYS A 650 41.59 5.61 26.64
C CYS A 650 40.35 6.39 26.21
N PHE A 651 39.18 5.94 26.69
CA PHE A 651 37.93 6.61 26.42
C PHE A 651 37.83 7.89 27.29
N PRO A 652 37.49 9.06 26.73
CA PRO A 652 37.41 10.30 27.50
C PRO A 652 36.40 10.21 28.64
N ASP A 653 36.73 10.81 29.79
CA ASP A 653 35.81 10.88 30.93
C ASP A 653 34.56 11.71 30.59
N PHE A 654 33.40 11.26 31.07
CA PHE A 654 32.13 11.95 30.91
C PHE A 654 31.30 11.94 32.20
N PRO A 655 30.44 12.95 32.44
CA PRO A 655 29.73 13.09 33.70
C PRO A 655 28.72 11.96 33.93
N ILE A 656 28.48 11.65 35.21
CA ILE A 656 27.48 10.66 35.62
C ILE A 656 26.08 11.27 35.44
N LEU A 657 25.25 10.63 34.62
CA LEU A 657 23.87 11.07 34.32
C LEU A 657 22.89 10.10 34.97
N SER A 658 22.52 10.37 36.22
CA SER A 658 21.72 9.46 37.07
C SER A 658 20.33 9.11 36.52
N ARG A 659 19.79 9.90 35.57
CA ARG A 659 18.48 9.68 34.94
C ARG A 659 18.54 8.95 33.60
N LEU A 660 19.73 8.66 33.09
CA LEU A 660 19.93 8.04 31.80
C LEU A 660 19.31 6.63 31.77
N LYS A 661 18.59 6.31 30.69
CA LYS A 661 17.89 5.03 30.50
C LYS A 661 18.54 4.15 29.43
N ARG A 662 19.08 4.76 28.38
CA ARG A 662 19.74 4.09 27.26
C ARG A 662 21.12 4.70 27.02
N LEU A 663 22.15 3.86 27.01
CA LEU A 663 23.52 4.23 26.75
C LEU A 663 24.07 3.34 25.64
N THR A 664 24.57 3.95 24.58
CA THR A 664 25.29 3.26 23.50
C THR A 664 26.70 3.82 23.43
N LEU A 665 27.68 2.94 23.54
CA LEU A 665 29.10 3.27 23.47
C LEU A 665 29.72 2.67 22.22
N ARG A 666 30.46 3.49 21.48
CA ARG A 666 31.24 3.05 20.34
C ARG A 666 32.73 3.19 20.61
N GLY A 667 33.45 2.09 20.62
CA GLY A 667 34.89 2.05 20.76
C GLY A 667 35.62 2.30 19.44
N TRP A 668 36.94 2.20 19.52
CA TRP A 668 37.87 2.13 18.39
C TRP A 668 38.95 1.09 18.70
N PRO A 669 39.69 0.60 17.70
CA PRO A 669 40.49 -0.63 17.86
C PRO A 669 41.56 -0.61 18.96
N LYS A 670 42.10 0.56 19.31
CA LYS A 670 43.17 0.68 20.32
C LYS A 670 42.69 0.61 21.78
N LEU A 671 41.38 0.74 22.04
CA LEU A 671 40.87 0.77 23.41
C LEU A 671 40.98 -0.59 24.09
N LYS A 672 41.77 -0.63 25.17
CA LYS A 672 42.01 -1.85 25.97
C LYS A 672 41.00 -2.08 27.08
N SER A 673 40.16 -1.09 27.40
CA SER A 673 39.17 -1.19 28.48
C SER A 673 37.93 -0.33 28.20
N LEU A 674 36.85 -0.67 28.89
CA LEU A 674 35.62 0.13 28.92
C LEU A 674 35.71 1.23 30.00
N PRO A 675 35.05 2.38 29.82
CA PRO A 675 35.01 3.46 30.82
C PRO A 675 34.45 2.97 32.16
N GLN A 676 35.21 3.10 33.24
CA GLN A 676 34.78 2.60 34.56
C GLN A 676 33.59 3.38 35.13
N GLN A 677 33.41 4.64 34.72
CA GLN A 677 32.32 5.52 35.15
C GLN A 677 30.92 4.94 34.90
N ILE A 678 30.79 4.04 33.91
CA ILE A 678 29.53 3.36 33.57
C ILE A 678 28.93 2.63 34.78
N GLN A 679 29.77 2.15 35.71
CA GLN A 679 29.34 1.46 36.93
C GLN A 679 28.38 2.28 37.81
N HIS A 680 28.35 3.60 37.65
CA HIS A 680 27.52 4.52 38.44
C HIS A 680 26.16 4.82 37.79
N PHE A 681 25.89 4.36 36.57
CA PHE A 681 24.60 4.57 35.88
C PHE A 681 23.54 3.54 36.30
N THR A 682 23.22 3.52 37.59
CA THR A 682 22.34 2.50 38.18
C THR A 682 20.91 2.51 37.62
N SER A 683 20.44 3.63 37.05
CA SER A 683 19.12 3.75 36.41
C SER A 683 19.02 3.16 35.00
N LEU A 684 20.12 2.67 34.44
CA LEU A 684 20.23 2.24 33.05
C LEU A 684 19.41 0.98 32.79
N THR A 685 18.64 1.00 31.70
CA THR A 685 17.80 -0.13 31.27
C THR A 685 18.32 -0.78 29.99
N HIS A 686 19.05 -0.03 29.18
CA HIS A 686 19.60 -0.51 27.91
C HIS A 686 21.06 -0.07 27.79
N LEU A 687 21.96 -1.03 27.56
CA LEU A 687 23.37 -0.79 27.31
C LEU A 687 23.77 -1.45 25.99
N CYS A 688 24.36 -0.68 25.07
CA CYS A 688 24.91 -1.19 23.83
C CYS A 688 26.41 -0.86 23.78
N ILE A 689 27.25 -1.88 23.59
CA ILE A 689 28.71 -1.77 23.50
C ILE A 689 29.11 -2.19 22.09
N MET A 690 29.70 -1.26 21.34
CA MET A 690 30.02 -1.44 19.94
C MET A 690 31.51 -1.22 19.69
N SER A 691 32.18 -2.07 18.89
CA SER A 691 33.52 -1.80 18.35
C SER A 691 34.64 -1.54 19.37
N PHE A 692 34.61 -2.23 20.52
CA PHE A 692 35.72 -2.24 21.49
C PHE A 692 36.69 -3.40 21.20
N ASP A 693 37.38 -3.33 20.06
CA ASP A 693 38.20 -4.46 19.58
C ASP A 693 39.40 -4.77 20.49
N GLY A 694 39.94 -3.83 21.25
CA GLY A 694 41.07 -4.09 22.16
C GLY A 694 40.69 -4.68 23.52
N VAL A 695 39.40 -4.88 23.80
CA VAL A 695 38.91 -5.42 25.09
C VAL A 695 38.73 -6.93 24.99
N GLU A 696 39.44 -7.69 25.83
CA GLU A 696 39.36 -9.16 25.87
C GLU A 696 38.29 -9.69 26.84
N ALA A 697 37.96 -8.93 27.88
CA ALA A 697 36.98 -9.31 28.89
C ALA A 697 36.10 -8.14 29.31
N LEU A 698 34.79 -8.37 29.46
CA LEU A 698 33.89 -7.40 30.05
C LEU A 698 34.11 -7.31 31.58
N PRO A 699 34.08 -6.10 32.16
CA PRO A 699 34.41 -5.89 33.56
C PRO A 699 33.27 -6.29 34.52
N ASP A 700 33.65 -6.71 35.74
CA ASP A 700 32.72 -7.14 36.80
C ASP A 700 31.77 -6.04 37.29
N TRP A 701 32.13 -4.77 37.12
CA TRP A 701 31.27 -3.66 37.50
C TRP A 701 29.94 -3.65 36.72
N LEU A 702 29.84 -4.38 35.59
CA LEU A 702 28.60 -4.53 34.85
C LEU A 702 27.47 -5.05 35.75
N GLY A 703 27.79 -5.94 36.70
CA GLY A 703 26.84 -6.46 37.69
C GLY A 703 26.24 -5.42 38.64
N ASN A 704 26.75 -4.18 38.65
CA ASN A 704 26.17 -3.07 39.42
C ASN A 704 24.94 -2.45 38.72
N LEU A 705 24.72 -2.75 37.43
CA LEU A 705 23.60 -2.22 36.64
C LEU A 705 22.33 -3.05 36.85
N THR A 706 21.82 -3.11 38.07
CA THR A 706 20.73 -4.03 38.45
C THR A 706 19.41 -3.79 37.72
N TYR A 707 19.19 -2.62 37.14
CA TYR A 707 18.00 -2.29 36.33
C TYR A 707 18.16 -2.57 34.82
N LEU A 708 19.33 -3.08 34.42
CA LEU A 708 19.62 -3.36 33.02
C LEU A 708 18.68 -4.46 32.51
N TRP A 709 17.89 -4.11 31.51
CA TRP A 709 16.90 -4.98 30.88
C TRP A 709 17.42 -5.58 29.58
N GLN A 710 18.19 -4.80 28.81
CA GLN A 710 18.80 -5.24 27.56
C GLN A 710 20.29 -4.87 27.49
N LEU A 711 21.11 -5.85 27.11
CA LEU A 711 22.53 -5.71 26.82
C LEU A 711 22.81 -6.14 25.38
N GLU A 712 23.40 -5.24 24.60
CA GLU A 712 23.86 -5.53 23.23
C GLU A 712 25.38 -5.40 23.15
N ILE A 713 26.02 -6.40 22.55
CA ILE A 713 27.46 -6.40 22.28
C ILE A 713 27.64 -6.61 20.78
N VAL A 714 28.17 -5.59 20.09
CA VAL A 714 28.21 -5.57 18.63
C VAL A 714 29.63 -5.31 18.13
N ASN A 715 30.09 -6.14 17.19
CA ASN A 715 31.35 -5.92 16.47
C ASN A 715 32.56 -5.70 17.41
N CYS A 716 32.67 -6.43 18.51
CA CYS A 716 33.81 -6.41 19.44
C CYS A 716 34.70 -7.63 19.14
N LYS A 717 35.72 -7.45 18.30
CA LYS A 717 36.38 -8.58 17.62
C LYS A 717 37.23 -9.48 18.51
N ASN A 718 37.91 -8.95 19.52
CA ASN A 718 38.78 -9.73 20.41
C ASN A 718 38.14 -10.05 21.78
N LEU A 719 36.87 -9.70 21.97
CA LEU A 719 36.19 -9.96 23.23
C LEU A 719 35.95 -11.46 23.39
N MET A 720 36.45 -12.05 24.48
CA MET A 720 36.39 -13.49 24.75
C MET A 720 35.58 -13.83 26.00
N TYR A 721 35.57 -12.94 27.00
CA TYR A 721 35.01 -13.26 28.32
C TYR A 721 33.92 -12.27 28.75
N LEU A 722 32.84 -12.83 29.30
CA LEU A 722 31.83 -12.11 30.06
C LEU A 722 32.32 -11.88 31.51
N PRO A 723 31.66 -10.98 32.27
CA PRO A 723 31.93 -10.80 33.69
C PRO A 723 31.86 -12.12 34.47
N THR A 724 32.39 -12.12 35.70
CA THR A 724 32.31 -13.27 36.59
C THR A 724 30.85 -13.70 36.82
N VAL A 725 30.63 -14.98 37.13
CA VAL A 725 29.30 -15.53 37.43
C VAL A 725 28.57 -14.70 38.49
N LYS A 726 29.29 -14.28 39.54
CA LYS A 726 28.75 -13.43 40.62
C LYS A 726 28.25 -12.08 40.11
N ALA A 727 28.94 -11.47 39.14
CA ALA A 727 28.51 -10.21 38.53
C ALA A 727 27.27 -10.42 37.65
N MET A 728 27.28 -11.46 36.80
CA MET A 728 26.15 -11.77 35.91
C MET A 728 24.87 -12.15 36.66
N GLN A 729 24.99 -12.81 37.82
CA GLN A 729 23.84 -13.16 38.67
C GLN A 729 23.20 -11.94 39.36
N ARG A 730 23.92 -10.82 39.51
CA ARG A 730 23.35 -9.58 40.06
C ARG A 730 22.45 -8.85 39.07
N LEU A 731 22.55 -9.16 37.77
CA LEU A 731 21.73 -8.58 36.71
C LEU A 731 20.34 -9.25 36.65
N THR A 732 19.58 -9.19 37.75
CA THR A 732 18.32 -9.93 37.90
C THR A 732 17.21 -9.47 36.95
N ASN A 733 17.30 -8.26 36.38
CA ASN A 733 16.33 -7.71 35.44
C ASN A 733 16.71 -7.90 33.97
N LEU A 734 17.87 -8.49 33.68
CA LEU A 734 18.36 -8.67 32.32
C LEU A 734 17.57 -9.78 31.62
N LEU A 735 16.71 -9.38 30.68
CA LEU A 735 15.85 -10.30 29.93
C LEU A 735 16.37 -10.57 28.51
N ASN A 736 17.12 -9.62 27.94
CA ASN A 736 17.63 -9.71 26.58
C ASN A 736 19.14 -9.48 26.53
N LEU A 737 19.88 -10.46 26.00
CA LEU A 737 21.30 -10.34 25.67
C LEU A 737 21.50 -10.71 24.20
N GLU A 738 21.98 -9.75 23.42
CA GLU A 738 22.29 -9.97 22.01
C GLU A 738 23.77 -9.72 21.71
N ILE A 739 24.41 -10.72 21.10
CA ILE A 739 25.81 -10.69 20.68
C ILE A 739 25.82 -10.77 19.15
N ARG A 740 26.35 -9.75 18.48
CA ARG A 740 26.43 -9.69 17.01
C ARG A 740 27.85 -9.45 16.55
N CYS A 741 28.33 -10.21 15.57
CA CYS A 741 29.66 -10.02 14.97
C CYS A 741 30.80 -10.01 16.02
N CYS A 742 30.71 -10.84 17.05
CA CYS A 742 31.73 -10.96 18.10
C CYS A 742 32.24 -12.41 18.11
N PRO A 743 33.15 -12.79 17.20
CA PRO A 743 33.40 -14.19 16.86
C PRO A 743 33.84 -15.04 18.07
N PHE A 744 34.79 -14.56 18.87
CA PHE A 744 35.29 -15.35 20.02
C PHE A 744 34.27 -15.44 21.16
N LEU A 745 33.58 -14.33 21.47
CA LEU A 745 32.56 -14.33 22.52
C LEU A 745 31.35 -15.17 22.11
N GLY A 746 30.90 -15.04 20.86
CA GLY A 746 29.79 -15.78 20.29
C GLY A 746 30.03 -17.28 20.37
N GLU A 747 31.20 -17.75 19.91
CA GLU A 747 31.62 -19.16 20.01
C GLU A 747 31.62 -19.63 21.47
N ARG A 748 32.20 -18.85 22.38
CA ARG A 748 32.28 -19.20 23.81
C ARG A 748 30.94 -19.14 24.54
N CYS A 749 29.94 -18.44 24.01
CA CYS A 749 28.58 -18.41 24.55
C CYS A 749 27.62 -19.37 23.81
N THR A 750 28.13 -20.25 22.95
CA THR A 750 27.31 -21.27 22.28
C THR A 750 26.58 -22.12 23.30
N ALA A 751 25.28 -22.33 23.07
CA ALA A 751 24.44 -23.09 23.99
C ALA A 751 25.01 -24.48 24.27
N GLU A 752 25.05 -24.86 25.55
CA GLU A 752 25.47 -26.17 26.09
C GLU A 752 26.95 -26.53 25.94
N THR A 753 27.67 -25.98 24.96
CA THR A 753 29.06 -26.33 24.64
C THR A 753 30.06 -25.20 24.93
N GLY A 754 29.59 -23.95 24.98
CA GLY A 754 30.42 -22.78 25.16
C GLY A 754 30.93 -22.61 26.60
N SER A 755 32.22 -22.27 26.77
CA SER A 755 32.84 -22.07 28.09
C SER A 755 32.16 -20.99 28.94
N GLU A 756 31.54 -19.99 28.31
CA GLU A 756 30.87 -18.86 28.95
C GLU A 756 29.33 -19.04 29.05
N TRP A 757 28.77 -20.09 28.45
CA TRP A 757 27.32 -20.33 28.39
C TRP A 757 26.65 -20.35 29.76
N HIS A 758 27.28 -21.00 30.75
CA HIS A 758 26.76 -21.10 32.11
C HIS A 758 26.54 -19.72 32.77
N LYS A 759 27.23 -18.66 32.32
CA LYS A 759 27.07 -17.29 32.81
C LYS A 759 25.85 -16.55 32.24
N VAL A 760 25.25 -17.06 31.16
CA VAL A 760 24.13 -16.41 30.43
C VAL A 760 22.90 -17.30 30.30
N SER A 761 23.01 -18.58 30.64
CA SER A 761 21.93 -19.56 30.58
C SER A 761 20.66 -19.18 31.34
N HIS A 762 20.74 -18.27 32.31
CA HIS A 762 19.60 -17.76 33.08
C HIS A 762 18.83 -16.62 32.38
N ILE A 763 19.32 -16.10 31.25
CA ILE A 763 18.71 -14.99 30.51
C ILE A 763 17.62 -15.53 29.58
N LEU A 764 16.42 -14.95 29.65
CA LEU A 764 15.24 -15.44 28.93
C LEU A 764 15.41 -15.42 27.41
N THR A 765 15.93 -14.32 26.87
CA THR A 765 16.15 -14.12 25.43
C THR A 765 17.64 -13.92 25.19
N PHE A 766 18.30 -14.93 24.66
CA PHE A 766 19.72 -14.88 24.30
C PHE A 766 19.89 -15.16 22.81
N LYS A 767 20.63 -14.30 22.11
CA LYS A 767 20.83 -14.41 20.66
C LYS A 767 22.27 -14.10 20.27
N VAL A 768 22.88 -15.03 19.54
CA VAL A 768 24.20 -14.85 18.88
C VAL A 768 23.97 -14.79 17.37
N VAL A 769 24.52 -13.77 16.71
CA VAL A 769 24.44 -13.60 15.25
C VAL A 769 25.85 -13.47 14.67
N ASP A 770 26.32 -14.55 14.05
CA ASP A 770 27.61 -14.63 13.38
C ASP A 770 27.40 -14.97 11.89
N SER A 771 27.48 -13.97 11.00
CA SER A 771 27.75 -14.21 9.57
C SER A 771 28.05 -12.94 8.75
N GLU A 772 28.74 -13.15 7.61
CA GLU A 772 29.16 -12.22 6.55
C GLU A 772 28.02 -11.42 5.87
N SER A 773 26.76 -11.55 6.32
CA SER A 773 25.61 -10.80 5.79
C SER A 773 25.49 -9.36 6.35
N CYS A 774 26.34 -8.96 7.29
CA CYS A 774 26.28 -7.64 7.95
C CYS A 774 26.87 -6.48 7.12
N ARG A 775 26.87 -6.57 5.77
CA ARG A 775 27.38 -5.48 4.92
C ARG A 775 26.47 -4.23 4.87
N VAL A 776 25.29 -4.25 5.48
CA VAL A 776 24.48 -3.04 5.73
C VAL A 776 23.67 -3.22 7.03
N LEU A 777 24.27 -2.99 8.20
CA LEU A 777 23.48 -2.91 9.44
C LEU A 777 22.94 -1.48 9.59
N LYS A 778 21.62 -1.32 9.37
CA LYS A 778 20.86 -0.19 9.90
C LYS A 778 21.12 -0.15 11.41
N LEU A 779 21.84 0.88 11.84
CA LEU A 779 22.10 1.20 13.24
C LEU A 779 20.79 1.17 14.01
N CYS A 780 20.80 0.52 15.17
CA CYS A 780 19.66 0.25 16.04
C CYS A 780 18.64 1.41 16.01
N ASP A 781 17.40 1.14 15.61
CA ASP A 781 16.32 2.12 15.60
C ASP A 781 16.18 2.71 17.01
N ALA A 782 16.67 3.93 17.19
CA ALA A 782 16.57 4.70 18.43
C ALA A 782 15.15 5.26 18.63
N SER A 783 14.11 4.55 18.20
CA SER A 783 12.72 4.89 18.43
C SER A 783 12.14 3.99 19.51
N THR A 784 12.34 4.38 20.76
CA THR A 784 11.33 4.43 21.84
C THR A 784 11.92 5.14 23.05
#